data_AF-A0A2A6BFD9-F1
#
_entry.id   AF-A0A2A6BFD9-F1
#
_cell.length_a   1.000
_cell.length_b   1.000
_cell.length_c   1.000
_cell.angle_alpha   90.00
_cell.angle_beta   90.00
_cell.angle_gamma   90.00
#
_symmetry.space_group_name_H-M   'P 1'
#
loop_
_entity.id
_entity.type
_entity.pdbx_description
1 polymer ?
#
loop_
_entity_poly.entity_id
_entity_poly.type
_entity_poly.pdbx_seq_one_letter_code
_entity_poly.pdbx_strand_id
1 'polypeptide(L)'
;MGVWEDLHPSNLRYLFYAVTPAETTFASIEDVPDYTKMLSIWFGIIILTEMLFLKKDQYSLNDTVTSATSGILYLLFKFSGKYLSAALYVTVYEKIHLVELDPFNPWVWLLCFFTQDLAYYLAHRAMHECGIFWAFHQAHHSSEYYNLSTATRKGVFLEVGAFGFDLMQCLFIPPQIFLPHKYLNLLYQFWIHTELIPPLGPLEYIINTPSSHRVHHGRNAYCIDRNYGGTLIIWDRLFGTYAEEKRDEPIAYGLVDNVKSFNPIWLQWFDIEYFLIGKGMMQTPEGKEYFPGLWNKIVAIFAPPGYYPGVKVRRFFWWWYMEDSTSGIPEVDHSAPKYNPPLTPIKKMYLISQFVFLLSFVQPFLERRLEMDWIEFVAQIVMIVSTIQCLGYYFDNDPNAAFHDRLRCFGMLGYCTRYHSVALMIITVLNLPCIMYLDGEGPDPNDVLKQPTIENSNEPEKKEMKRKTKVDYLMDFVHCNACQCAPSPVHKSFWFTNCMHIYCKKCVEKLRINASKAVQCVHCKKPCQVIEIGPNMPPKVKKLFTPLEKSLKEQAERMKRVLKFQADQLDSMMGFAKKEKEMLKKAGKAFQAARTQLTTMAKEKTELEGQVTYHKKRLEEFERHIKELQATIHAGRRNPVPPGMARGPPSFLNVTSQSDPTSFFANDVSMLSDLNMSLDSQLHCRTGFVPGSEPCTPICSQISTGEMTTPRILGLPKKPAGVRSDNPYMANWNRTSVERQKKASGGGGVNRAKSTDITTTSESPLAKIPGRKPPTGK
;
A
#
# COMPACT_ATOMS: atom_id res chain seq x y z
N MET A 1 14.91 7.02 -20.69
CA MET A 1 14.43 5.92 -21.57
C MET A 1 13.59 4.89 -20.81
N GLY A 2 13.98 4.49 -19.59
CA GLY A 2 13.34 3.42 -18.80
C GLY A 2 11.80 3.32 -18.75
N VAL A 3 11.05 4.42 -18.66
CA VAL A 3 9.56 4.36 -18.60
C VAL A 3 8.94 3.60 -19.79
N TRP A 4 9.57 3.65 -20.97
CA TRP A 4 9.09 2.92 -22.15
C TRP A 4 9.49 1.43 -22.15
N GLU A 5 10.53 1.07 -21.41
CA GLU A 5 10.98 -0.32 -21.19
C GLU A 5 10.12 -0.99 -20.11
N ASP A 6 9.79 -0.26 -19.03
CA ASP A 6 8.81 -0.68 -18.00
C ASP A 6 7.42 -0.93 -18.62
N LEU A 7 7.00 -0.08 -19.56
CA LEU A 7 5.76 -0.19 -20.33
C LEU A 7 5.79 -1.22 -21.48
N HIS A 8 6.80 -2.08 -21.56
CA HIS A 8 6.78 -3.16 -22.55
C HIS A 8 5.76 -4.25 -22.15
N PRO A 9 4.82 -4.67 -23.05
CA PRO A 9 3.75 -5.61 -22.71
C PRO A 9 4.22 -6.97 -22.19
N SER A 10 5.45 -7.40 -22.53
CA SER A 10 6.01 -8.65 -21.99
C SER A 10 6.16 -8.64 -20.47
N ASN A 11 6.20 -7.48 -19.82
CA ASN A 11 6.32 -7.38 -18.36
C ASN A 11 5.04 -7.87 -17.65
N LEU A 12 3.90 -7.88 -18.32
CA LEU A 12 2.67 -8.46 -17.78
C LEU A 12 2.79 -9.96 -17.46
N ARG A 13 3.78 -10.68 -18.04
CA ARG A 13 4.04 -12.10 -17.73
C ARG A 13 4.40 -12.34 -16.25
N TYR A 14 5.03 -11.35 -15.60
CA TYR A 14 5.38 -11.43 -14.18
C TYR A 14 4.13 -11.48 -13.26
N LEU A 15 2.97 -10.97 -13.71
CA LEU A 15 1.70 -11.07 -12.96
C LEU A 15 1.17 -12.50 -12.85
N PHE A 16 1.59 -13.40 -13.75
CA PHE A 16 1.07 -14.75 -13.88
C PHE A 16 2.11 -15.83 -13.58
N TYR A 17 3.24 -15.46 -12.97
CA TYR A 17 4.40 -16.35 -12.80
C TYR A 17 4.94 -16.94 -14.13
N ALA A 18 4.61 -16.32 -15.26
CA ALA A 18 4.93 -16.81 -16.61
C ALA A 18 6.36 -16.41 -17.01
N VAL A 19 7.33 -16.94 -16.27
CA VAL A 19 8.77 -16.70 -16.36
C VAL A 19 9.55 -18.01 -16.27
N THR A 20 10.80 -17.96 -16.70
CA THR A 20 11.77 -19.06 -16.52
C THR A 20 12.70 -18.81 -15.33
N PRO A 21 13.31 -19.86 -14.75
CA PRO A 21 14.37 -19.71 -13.76
C PRO A 21 15.53 -18.85 -14.26
N ALA A 22 15.93 -18.99 -15.52
CA ALA A 22 17.02 -18.20 -16.11
C ALA A 22 16.73 -16.69 -16.22
N GLU A 23 15.46 -16.27 -16.23
CA GLU A 23 15.07 -14.84 -16.22
C GLU A 23 14.98 -14.25 -14.80
N THR A 24 14.99 -15.09 -13.76
CA THR A 24 14.61 -14.70 -12.40
C THR A 24 15.56 -15.20 -11.30
N THR A 25 16.58 -15.98 -11.65
CA THR A 25 17.74 -16.26 -10.79
C THR A 25 18.86 -15.25 -11.09
N PHE A 26 19.39 -14.63 -10.05
CA PHE A 26 20.47 -13.64 -10.13
C PHE A 26 21.71 -14.09 -9.36
N ALA A 27 22.87 -13.50 -9.66
CA ALA A 27 24.13 -13.80 -8.98
C ALA A 27 24.21 -13.17 -7.57
N SER A 28 23.57 -12.00 -7.41
CA SER A 28 23.47 -11.27 -6.14
C SER A 28 22.03 -10.79 -5.91
N ILE A 29 21.77 -10.23 -4.72
CA ILE A 29 20.45 -9.67 -4.37
C ILE A 29 20.31 -8.27 -4.98
N GLU A 30 21.42 -7.56 -5.13
CA GLU A 30 21.54 -6.23 -5.70
C GLU A 30 21.17 -6.21 -7.19
N ASP A 31 21.40 -7.33 -7.89
CA ASP A 31 21.01 -7.54 -9.29
C ASP A 31 19.49 -7.76 -9.46
N VAL A 32 18.75 -8.08 -8.40
CA VAL A 32 17.31 -8.38 -8.47
C VAL A 32 16.51 -7.10 -8.75
N PRO A 33 15.80 -6.98 -9.89
CA PRO A 33 15.04 -5.78 -10.21
C PRO A 33 13.83 -5.64 -9.28
N ASP A 34 13.44 -4.40 -8.96
CA ASP A 34 12.18 -4.14 -8.27
C ASP A 34 11.01 -4.29 -9.25
N TYR A 35 10.52 -5.51 -9.42
CA TYR A 35 9.40 -5.81 -10.30
C TYR A 35 8.12 -5.03 -9.94
N THR A 36 7.96 -4.59 -8.68
CA THR A 36 6.82 -3.75 -8.28
C THR A 36 6.94 -2.31 -8.80
N LYS A 37 8.17 -1.77 -8.92
CA LYS A 37 8.40 -0.51 -9.65
C LYS A 37 8.07 -0.68 -11.13
N MET A 38 8.60 -1.73 -11.78
CA MET A 38 8.40 -2.02 -13.21
C MET A 38 6.92 -2.11 -13.60
N LEU A 39 6.08 -2.73 -12.76
CA LEU A 39 4.64 -2.91 -13.02
C LEU A 39 3.73 -1.81 -12.45
N SER A 40 4.27 -0.84 -11.70
CA SER A 40 3.48 0.21 -11.05
C SER A 40 2.57 0.99 -12.00
N ILE A 41 3.07 1.34 -13.19
CA ILE A 41 2.29 2.04 -14.23
C ILE A 41 1.26 1.10 -14.87
N TRP A 42 1.62 -0.17 -15.08
CA TRP A 42 0.69 -1.20 -15.58
C TRP A 42 -0.49 -1.40 -14.65
N PHE A 43 -0.30 -1.43 -13.33
CA PHE A 43 -1.41 -1.49 -12.37
C PHE A 43 -2.39 -0.34 -12.57
N GLY A 44 -1.89 0.89 -12.73
CA GLY A 44 -2.73 2.06 -13.02
C GLY A 44 -3.52 1.92 -14.33
N ILE A 45 -2.86 1.46 -15.41
CA ILE A 45 -3.51 1.22 -16.71
C ILE A 45 -4.60 0.14 -16.60
N ILE A 46 -4.32 -0.97 -15.92
CA ILE A 46 -5.26 -2.09 -15.81
C ILE A 46 -6.46 -1.71 -14.92
N ILE A 47 -6.25 -1.04 -13.77
CA ILE A 47 -7.34 -0.51 -12.93
C ILE A 47 -8.23 0.45 -13.73
N LEU A 48 -7.64 1.42 -14.44
CA LEU A 48 -8.40 2.35 -15.28
C LEU A 48 -9.15 1.65 -16.42
N THR A 49 -8.62 0.54 -16.93
CA THR A 49 -9.27 -0.28 -17.95
C THR A 49 -10.45 -1.06 -17.37
N GLU A 50 -10.27 -1.68 -16.20
CA GLU A 50 -11.33 -2.41 -15.48
C GLU A 50 -12.52 -1.50 -15.15
N MET A 51 -12.25 -0.26 -14.73
CA MET A 51 -13.28 0.76 -14.46
C MET A 51 -14.18 1.09 -15.66
N LEU A 52 -13.81 0.74 -16.89
CA LEU A 52 -14.66 0.89 -18.08
C LEU A 52 -15.71 -0.23 -18.22
N PHE A 53 -15.51 -1.36 -17.54
CA PHE A 53 -16.36 -2.56 -17.60
C PHE A 53 -17.15 -2.83 -16.31
N LEU A 54 -16.73 -2.27 -15.18
CA LEU A 54 -17.45 -2.37 -13.90
C LEU A 54 -18.81 -1.65 -13.94
N LYS A 55 -19.80 -2.20 -13.24
CA LYS A 55 -21.09 -1.53 -13.00
C LYS A 55 -20.93 -0.42 -11.96
N LYS A 56 -21.88 0.52 -11.95
CA LYS A 56 -21.86 1.74 -11.12
C LYS A 56 -21.82 1.47 -9.59
N ASP A 57 -22.25 0.29 -9.16
CA ASP A 57 -22.29 -0.22 -7.79
C ASP A 57 -21.03 -1.04 -7.38
N GLN A 58 -20.17 -1.36 -8.35
CA GLN A 58 -18.92 -2.12 -8.16
C GLN A 58 -17.68 -1.22 -8.00
N TYR A 59 -17.80 0.10 -8.17
CA TYR A 59 -16.72 1.06 -7.93
C TYR A 59 -17.19 2.33 -7.20
N SER A 60 -16.28 2.96 -6.45
CA SER A 60 -16.41 4.34 -5.99
C SER A 60 -15.09 5.09 -6.19
N LEU A 61 -15.16 6.37 -6.56
CA LEU A 61 -14.00 7.25 -6.64
C LEU A 61 -13.29 7.37 -5.28
N ASN A 62 -14.07 7.60 -4.21
CA ASN A 62 -13.57 7.76 -2.85
C ASN A 62 -12.78 6.51 -2.45
N ASP A 63 -13.38 5.33 -2.66
CA ASP A 63 -12.80 4.04 -2.31
C ASP A 63 -11.56 3.68 -3.15
N THR A 64 -11.59 3.95 -4.45
CA THR A 64 -10.45 3.73 -5.36
C THR A 64 -9.26 4.59 -4.95
N VAL A 65 -9.50 5.87 -4.63
CA VAL A 65 -8.42 6.78 -4.19
C VAL A 65 -7.91 6.40 -2.81
N THR A 66 -8.78 6.04 -1.86
CA THR A 66 -8.36 5.55 -0.53
C THR A 66 -7.57 4.23 -0.61
N SER A 67 -7.91 3.35 -1.56
CA SER A 67 -7.13 2.14 -1.83
C SER A 67 -5.71 2.49 -2.32
N ALA A 68 -5.61 3.38 -3.31
CA ALA A 68 -4.32 3.80 -3.86
C ALA A 68 -3.48 4.59 -2.83
N THR A 69 -4.08 5.48 -2.04
CA THR A 69 -3.35 6.22 -1.00
C THR A 69 -2.92 5.34 0.17
N SER A 70 -3.69 4.30 0.51
CA SER A 70 -3.24 3.26 1.44
C SER A 70 -2.02 2.51 0.91
N GLY A 71 -2.00 2.21 -0.40
CA GLY A 71 -0.82 1.66 -1.08
C GLY A 71 0.40 2.58 -1.06
N ILE A 72 0.22 3.88 -1.28
CA ILE A 72 1.28 4.90 -1.13
C ILE A 72 1.80 4.92 0.32
N LEU A 73 0.90 4.93 1.31
CA LEU A 73 1.27 4.93 2.72
C LEU A 73 2.09 3.67 3.07
N TYR A 74 1.65 2.49 2.64
CA TYR A 74 2.44 1.26 2.73
C TYR A 74 3.83 1.42 2.09
N LEU A 75 3.96 2.02 0.90
CA LEU A 75 5.27 2.24 0.26
C LEU A 75 6.21 3.16 1.05
N LEU A 76 5.68 4.19 1.74
CA LEU A 76 6.49 5.06 2.61
C LEU A 76 7.09 4.27 3.79
N PHE A 77 6.27 3.46 4.46
CA PHE A 77 6.68 2.67 5.62
C PHE A 77 7.42 1.38 5.27
N LYS A 78 7.24 0.84 4.04
CA LYS A 78 7.97 -0.32 3.51
C LYS A 78 9.49 -0.12 3.54
N PHE A 79 9.99 1.11 3.65
CA PHE A 79 11.41 1.39 3.83
C PHE A 79 12.01 0.72 5.08
N SER A 80 11.35 0.79 6.25
CA SER A 80 11.86 0.10 7.45
C SER A 80 11.71 -1.42 7.31
N GLY A 81 10.57 -1.89 6.80
CA GLY A 81 10.26 -3.32 6.66
C GLY A 81 11.11 -4.06 5.64
N LYS A 82 11.25 -3.56 4.40
CA LYS A 82 11.90 -4.27 3.28
C LYS A 82 13.40 -4.47 3.51
N TYR A 83 14.12 -3.42 3.89
CA TYR A 83 15.56 -3.51 4.11
C TYR A 83 15.88 -4.29 5.39
N LEU A 84 15.09 -4.14 6.47
CA LEU A 84 15.26 -4.94 7.69
C LEU A 84 14.95 -6.43 7.43
N SER A 85 13.85 -6.72 6.72
CA SER A 85 13.46 -8.09 6.35
C SER A 85 14.50 -8.76 5.46
N ALA A 86 14.95 -8.10 4.39
CA ALA A 86 15.95 -8.65 3.49
C ALA A 86 17.32 -8.79 4.19
N ALA A 87 17.81 -7.75 4.87
CA ALA A 87 19.09 -7.80 5.57
C ALA A 87 19.10 -8.84 6.69
N LEU A 88 17.99 -9.01 7.42
CA LEU A 88 17.89 -10.03 8.46
C LEU A 88 17.74 -11.44 7.86
N TYR A 89 17.01 -11.62 6.76
CA TYR A 89 16.99 -12.89 6.01
C TYR A 89 18.40 -13.29 5.58
N VAL A 90 19.16 -12.36 4.97
CA VAL A 90 20.56 -12.59 4.57
C VAL A 90 21.45 -12.90 5.77
N THR A 91 21.38 -12.07 6.82
CA THR A 91 22.19 -12.26 8.05
C THR A 91 21.92 -13.60 8.73
N VAL A 92 20.68 -14.10 8.65
CA VAL A 92 20.31 -15.41 9.20
C VAL A 92 20.76 -16.53 8.25
N TYR A 93 20.51 -16.43 6.94
CA TYR A 93 21.00 -17.40 5.95
C TYR A 93 22.53 -17.59 6.07
N GLU A 94 23.31 -16.50 5.99
CA GLU A 94 24.78 -16.53 6.06
C GLU A 94 25.33 -17.19 7.34
N LYS A 95 24.57 -17.19 8.44
CA LYS A 95 25.02 -17.70 9.75
C LYS A 95 24.49 -19.08 10.11
N ILE A 96 23.29 -19.44 9.67
CA ILE A 96 22.60 -20.65 10.15
C ILE A 96 21.89 -21.48 9.05
N HIS A 97 22.14 -21.23 7.75
CA HIS A 97 21.64 -22.14 6.72
C HIS A 97 22.14 -23.57 6.98
N LEU A 98 21.24 -24.54 6.78
CA LEU A 98 21.48 -25.95 7.07
C LEU A 98 21.98 -26.71 5.83
N VAL A 99 21.69 -26.19 4.64
CA VAL A 99 22.03 -26.77 3.34
C VAL A 99 22.38 -25.64 2.40
N GLU A 100 23.50 -25.74 1.70
CA GLU A 100 23.85 -24.84 0.60
C GLU A 100 23.21 -25.37 -0.69
N LEU A 101 22.31 -24.57 -1.28
CA LEU A 101 21.60 -24.91 -2.53
C LEU A 101 22.11 -24.04 -3.68
N ASP A 102 22.48 -24.66 -4.81
CA ASP A 102 22.86 -23.93 -6.03
C ASP A 102 21.66 -23.14 -6.57
N PRO A 103 21.72 -21.80 -6.61
CA PRO A 103 20.60 -21.00 -7.10
C PRO A 103 20.35 -21.18 -8.62
N PHE A 104 21.35 -21.57 -9.40
CA PHE A 104 21.18 -21.75 -10.85
C PHE A 104 20.52 -23.09 -11.21
N ASN A 105 20.27 -23.96 -10.22
CA ASN A 105 19.53 -25.20 -10.39
C ASN A 105 18.01 -24.95 -10.48
N PRO A 106 17.33 -25.28 -11.60
CA PRO A 106 15.89 -25.09 -11.76
C PRO A 106 15.02 -25.78 -10.70
N TRP A 107 15.51 -26.85 -10.06
CA TRP A 107 14.80 -27.52 -8.98
C TRP A 107 14.80 -26.71 -7.67
N VAL A 108 15.82 -25.88 -7.43
CA VAL A 108 15.87 -24.96 -6.28
C VAL A 108 14.92 -23.78 -6.50
N TRP A 109 14.79 -23.31 -7.74
CA TRP A 109 13.76 -22.35 -8.15
C TRP A 109 12.35 -22.90 -7.91
N LEU A 110 12.06 -24.13 -8.37
CA LEU A 110 10.76 -24.78 -8.12
C LEU A 110 10.50 -25.03 -6.63
N LEU A 111 11.52 -25.41 -5.86
CA LEU A 111 11.41 -25.54 -4.40
C LEU A 111 11.04 -24.20 -3.76
N CYS A 112 11.74 -23.11 -4.12
CA CYS A 112 11.44 -21.78 -3.61
C CYS A 112 10.03 -21.30 -3.99
N PHE A 113 9.53 -21.63 -5.19
CA PHE A 113 8.14 -21.36 -5.56
C PHE A 113 7.17 -21.96 -4.54
N PHE A 114 7.29 -23.25 -4.26
CA PHE A 114 6.39 -23.93 -3.30
C PHE A 114 6.60 -23.46 -1.86
N THR A 115 7.84 -23.21 -1.40
CA THR A 115 8.08 -22.75 -0.03
C THR A 115 7.65 -21.31 0.20
N GLN A 116 7.85 -20.41 -0.78
CA GLN A 116 7.36 -19.03 -0.71
C GLN A 116 5.83 -18.99 -0.69
N ASP A 117 5.18 -19.82 -1.51
CA ASP A 117 3.71 -19.84 -1.57
C ASP A 117 3.09 -20.43 -0.30
N LEU A 118 3.73 -21.44 0.30
CA LEU A 118 3.38 -21.95 1.62
C LEU A 118 3.65 -20.92 2.73
N ALA A 119 4.79 -20.22 2.71
CA ALA A 119 5.10 -19.16 3.67
C ALA A 119 4.07 -18.02 3.60
N TYR A 120 3.66 -17.64 2.38
CA TYR A 120 2.55 -16.72 2.16
C TYR A 120 1.24 -17.26 2.76
N TYR A 121 0.84 -18.50 2.44
CA TYR A 121 -0.38 -19.12 3.00
C TYR A 121 -0.37 -19.10 4.54
N LEU A 122 0.75 -19.46 5.18
CA LEU A 122 0.88 -19.48 6.63
C LEU A 122 0.80 -18.07 7.23
N ALA A 123 1.47 -17.08 6.62
CA ALA A 123 1.40 -15.69 7.03
C ALA A 123 -0.02 -15.13 6.89
N HIS A 124 -0.66 -15.39 5.76
CA HIS A 124 -1.98 -14.88 5.42
C HIS A 124 -3.07 -15.49 6.32
N ARG A 125 -3.01 -16.81 6.54
CA ARG A 125 -3.88 -17.49 7.51
C ARG A 125 -3.70 -16.95 8.92
N ALA A 126 -2.46 -16.76 9.38
CA ALA A 126 -2.17 -16.16 10.68
C ALA A 126 -2.69 -14.71 10.76
N MET A 127 -2.66 -13.95 9.67
CA MET A 127 -3.23 -12.60 9.59
C MET A 127 -4.75 -12.56 9.69
N HIS A 128 -5.48 -13.65 9.49
CA HIS A 128 -6.92 -13.69 9.76
C HIS A 128 -7.22 -14.30 11.13
N GLU A 129 -6.54 -15.39 11.48
CA GLU A 129 -6.82 -16.16 12.69
C GLU A 129 -6.19 -15.57 13.97
N CYS A 130 -5.28 -14.59 13.89
CA CYS A 130 -4.65 -13.90 15.05
C CYS A 130 -5.02 -12.40 15.11
N GLY A 131 -5.57 -11.93 16.24
CA GLY A 131 -6.14 -10.58 16.37
C GLY A 131 -5.21 -9.42 15.98
N ILE A 132 -3.99 -9.36 16.54
CA ILE A 132 -3.04 -8.29 16.21
C ILE A 132 -2.50 -8.37 14.77
N PHE A 133 -2.40 -9.57 14.19
CA PHE A 133 -2.00 -9.70 12.78
C PHE A 133 -3.17 -9.34 11.85
N TRP A 134 -4.41 -9.58 12.26
CA TRP A 134 -5.60 -9.06 11.60
C TRP A 134 -5.62 -7.53 11.59
N ALA A 135 -5.22 -6.87 12.68
CA ALA A 135 -5.06 -5.41 12.67
C ALA A 135 -4.06 -4.91 11.60
N PHE A 136 -3.07 -5.72 11.20
CA PHE A 136 -2.13 -5.40 10.13
C PHE A 136 -2.66 -5.68 8.72
N HIS A 137 -3.75 -6.44 8.60
CA HIS A 137 -4.29 -6.92 7.32
C HIS A 137 -5.69 -6.37 7.00
N GLN A 138 -6.55 -6.13 8.00
CA GLN A 138 -7.95 -5.71 7.85
C GLN A 138 -8.16 -4.50 6.94
N ALA A 139 -7.18 -3.58 6.88
CA ALA A 139 -7.23 -2.41 6.01
C ALA A 139 -7.44 -2.83 4.54
N HIS A 140 -6.91 -3.99 4.13
CA HIS A 140 -7.12 -4.62 2.83
C HIS A 140 -8.57 -5.06 2.61
N HIS A 141 -9.18 -5.69 3.63
CA HIS A 141 -10.57 -6.16 3.62
C HIS A 141 -11.60 -5.05 3.88
N SER A 142 -11.17 -3.87 4.31
CA SER A 142 -12.06 -2.73 4.62
C SER A 142 -12.86 -2.18 3.43
N SER A 143 -12.59 -2.66 2.20
CA SER A 143 -13.29 -2.23 0.99
C SER A 143 -14.67 -2.87 0.84
N GLU A 144 -15.73 -2.05 0.75
CA GLU A 144 -17.05 -2.50 0.31
C GLU A 144 -17.15 -2.66 -1.23
N TYR A 145 -16.11 -2.27 -1.97
CA TYR A 145 -16.01 -2.34 -3.44
C TYR A 145 -14.85 -3.25 -3.84
N TYR A 146 -15.12 -4.37 -4.52
CA TYR A 146 -14.11 -5.36 -4.86
C TYR A 146 -13.70 -5.25 -6.32
N ASN A 147 -12.50 -4.72 -6.56
CA ASN A 147 -11.94 -4.50 -7.89
C ASN A 147 -10.41 -4.37 -7.77
N LEU A 148 -9.69 -4.18 -8.88
CA LEU A 148 -8.22 -4.24 -8.88
C LEU A 148 -7.58 -3.09 -8.09
N SER A 149 -8.33 -2.04 -7.73
CA SER A 149 -7.84 -1.04 -6.78
C SER A 149 -7.69 -1.61 -5.36
N THR A 150 -8.53 -2.56 -4.95
CA THR A 150 -8.43 -3.27 -3.65
C THR A 150 -7.07 -3.93 -3.47
N ALA A 151 -6.45 -4.45 -4.54
CA ALA A 151 -5.08 -5.00 -4.50
C ALA A 151 -4.01 -4.00 -4.03
N THR A 152 -4.25 -2.68 -4.20
CA THR A 152 -3.36 -1.61 -3.74
C THR A 152 -3.62 -1.18 -2.30
N ARG A 153 -4.79 -1.51 -1.74
CA ARG A 153 -5.21 -1.18 -0.37
C ARG A 153 -4.44 -2.05 0.63
N LYS A 154 -3.24 -1.64 1.04
CA LYS A 154 -2.35 -2.44 1.91
C LYS A 154 -2.21 -1.87 3.31
N GLY A 155 -2.03 -2.79 4.27
CA GLY A 155 -1.67 -2.45 5.64
C GLY A 155 -0.20 -2.05 5.76
N VAL A 156 0.09 -0.99 6.50
CA VAL A 156 1.45 -0.48 6.75
C VAL A 156 2.33 -1.51 7.45
N PHE A 157 1.76 -2.30 8.35
CA PHE A 157 2.46 -3.31 9.15
C PHE A 157 2.45 -4.71 8.51
N LEU A 158 1.94 -4.86 7.28
CA LEU A 158 1.77 -6.16 6.61
C LEU A 158 3.09 -6.95 6.52
N GLU A 159 4.20 -6.32 6.12
CA GLU A 159 5.51 -6.98 6.04
C GLU A 159 6.01 -7.43 7.43
N VAL A 160 5.69 -6.70 8.50
CA VAL A 160 6.10 -7.04 9.87
C VAL A 160 5.39 -8.31 10.35
N GLY A 161 4.10 -8.46 10.03
CA GLY A 161 3.35 -9.69 10.31
C GLY A 161 3.79 -10.89 9.45
N ALA A 162 4.17 -10.66 8.19
CA ALA A 162 4.59 -11.73 7.28
C ALA A 162 6.04 -12.21 7.51
N PHE A 163 6.93 -11.32 7.97
CA PHE A 163 8.37 -11.57 7.97
C PHE A 163 8.81 -12.83 8.76
N GLY A 164 8.15 -13.15 9.87
CA GLY A 164 8.46 -14.36 10.65
C GLY A 164 8.26 -15.66 9.85
N PHE A 165 7.40 -15.65 8.84
CA PHE A 165 7.14 -16.78 7.95
C PHE A 165 8.15 -16.86 6.81
N ASP A 166 8.55 -15.72 6.24
CA ASP A 166 9.64 -15.65 5.27
C ASP A 166 10.94 -16.21 5.87
N LEU A 167 11.22 -15.95 7.15
CA LEU A 167 12.39 -16.52 7.84
C LEU A 167 12.37 -18.05 7.96
N MET A 168 11.22 -18.73 7.87
CA MET A 168 11.18 -20.20 8.02
C MET A 168 11.94 -20.93 6.91
N GLN A 169 12.06 -20.32 5.73
CA GLN A 169 12.77 -20.88 4.57
C GLN A 169 14.22 -20.39 4.43
N CYS A 170 14.67 -19.39 5.21
CA CYS A 170 16.07 -18.91 5.16
C CYS A 170 17.10 -19.93 5.68
N LEU A 171 16.65 -21.06 6.23
CA LEU A 171 17.50 -22.20 6.58
C LEU A 171 17.95 -23.02 5.36
N PHE A 172 17.34 -22.81 4.19
CA PHE A 172 17.54 -23.64 2.99
C PHE A 172 17.57 -22.85 1.68
N ILE A 173 16.77 -21.79 1.56
CA ILE A 173 16.55 -21.08 0.29
C ILE A 173 17.51 -19.89 0.16
N PRO A 174 18.36 -19.82 -0.89
CA PRO A 174 19.26 -18.70 -1.09
C PRO A 174 18.50 -17.37 -1.34
N PRO A 175 18.95 -16.25 -0.75
CA PRO A 175 18.23 -14.98 -0.77
C PRO A 175 18.01 -14.41 -2.19
N GLN A 176 18.94 -14.67 -3.12
CA GLN A 176 18.88 -14.26 -4.53
C GLN A 176 17.76 -14.93 -5.35
N ILE A 177 17.13 -15.99 -4.83
CA ILE A 177 15.92 -16.62 -5.41
C ILE A 177 14.67 -16.26 -4.60
N PHE A 178 14.79 -16.27 -3.26
CA PHE A 178 13.73 -15.86 -2.36
C PHE A 178 13.14 -14.50 -2.75
N LEU A 179 13.97 -13.48 -2.99
CA LEU A 179 13.48 -12.14 -3.28
C LEU A 179 12.67 -12.06 -4.61
N PRO A 180 13.14 -12.61 -5.75
CA PRO A 180 12.31 -12.80 -6.94
C PRO A 180 10.96 -13.49 -6.67
N HIS A 181 10.93 -14.62 -5.96
CA HIS A 181 9.67 -15.32 -5.66
C HIS A 181 8.74 -14.51 -4.75
N LYS A 182 9.29 -13.79 -3.76
CA LYS A 182 8.50 -12.89 -2.91
C LYS A 182 7.86 -11.76 -3.73
N TYR A 183 8.54 -11.23 -4.75
CA TYR A 183 7.91 -10.30 -5.70
C TYR A 183 6.85 -10.98 -6.58
N LEU A 184 7.17 -12.11 -7.22
CA LEU A 184 6.26 -12.77 -8.16
C LEU A 184 4.96 -13.24 -7.47
N ASN A 185 5.03 -13.75 -6.24
CA ASN A 185 3.85 -14.06 -5.43
C ASN A 185 3.03 -12.78 -5.12
N LEU A 186 3.68 -11.69 -4.72
CA LEU A 186 3.03 -10.39 -4.47
C LEU A 186 2.38 -9.78 -5.73
N LEU A 187 2.97 -10.01 -6.91
CA LEU A 187 2.45 -9.59 -8.21
C LEU A 187 1.26 -10.45 -8.65
N TYR A 188 1.30 -11.76 -8.39
CA TYR A 188 0.19 -12.67 -8.66
C TYR A 188 -1.07 -12.27 -7.87
N GLN A 189 -0.88 -11.79 -6.62
CA GLN A 189 -2.00 -11.27 -5.83
C GLN A 189 -2.73 -10.09 -6.50
N PHE A 190 -2.18 -9.41 -7.51
CA PHE A 190 -2.86 -8.26 -8.11
C PHE A 190 -4.10 -8.65 -8.93
N TRP A 191 -3.98 -9.61 -9.85
CA TRP A 191 -5.00 -9.84 -10.89
C TRP A 191 -6.24 -10.58 -10.36
N ILE A 192 -6.12 -11.22 -9.19
CA ILE A 192 -7.21 -11.96 -8.55
C ILE A 192 -8.27 -11.05 -7.89
N HIS A 193 -7.98 -9.76 -7.67
CA HIS A 193 -8.95 -8.80 -7.12
C HIS A 193 -9.93 -8.27 -8.18
N THR A 194 -10.84 -9.11 -8.69
CA THR A 194 -11.85 -8.63 -9.65
C THR A 194 -13.18 -9.38 -9.58
N GLU A 195 -14.28 -8.66 -9.79
CA GLU A 195 -15.62 -9.21 -10.03
C GLU A 195 -15.86 -9.58 -11.51
N LEU A 196 -14.99 -9.17 -12.45
CA LEU A 196 -15.23 -9.34 -13.89
C LEU A 196 -14.95 -10.77 -14.40
N ILE A 197 -14.08 -11.52 -13.73
CA ILE A 197 -13.66 -12.85 -14.16
C ILE A 197 -14.55 -13.91 -13.47
N PRO A 198 -15.36 -14.68 -14.23
CA PRO A 198 -16.17 -15.76 -13.67
C PRO A 198 -15.29 -16.93 -13.21
N PRO A 199 -15.86 -17.90 -12.47
CA PRO A 199 -15.13 -19.11 -12.09
C PRO A 199 -14.44 -19.81 -13.27
N LEU A 200 -13.17 -20.17 -13.10
CA LEU A 200 -12.28 -20.74 -14.11
C LEU A 200 -12.31 -22.28 -14.16
N GLY A 201 -13.23 -22.90 -13.43
CA GLY A 201 -13.46 -24.35 -13.47
C GLY A 201 -12.25 -25.14 -12.96
N PRO A 202 -11.72 -26.14 -13.71
CA PRO A 202 -10.68 -27.03 -13.20
C PRO A 202 -9.38 -26.36 -12.72
N LEU A 203 -9.10 -25.12 -13.15
CA LEU A 203 -7.94 -24.36 -12.65
C LEU A 203 -8.04 -24.07 -11.14
N GLU A 204 -9.27 -23.91 -10.62
CA GLU A 204 -9.54 -23.66 -9.19
C GLU A 204 -9.25 -24.86 -8.28
N TYR A 205 -8.86 -26.01 -8.82
CA TYR A 205 -8.31 -27.09 -7.99
C TYR A 205 -6.85 -26.84 -7.60
N ILE A 206 -6.11 -26.01 -8.34
CA ILE A 206 -4.65 -25.85 -8.21
C ILE A 206 -4.26 -24.40 -7.89
N ILE A 207 -4.74 -23.43 -8.67
CA ILE A 207 -4.37 -22.02 -8.53
C ILE A 207 -5.41 -21.21 -7.76
N ASN A 208 -4.98 -20.18 -7.03
CA ASN A 208 -5.90 -19.16 -6.53
C ASN A 208 -6.37 -18.30 -7.72
N THR A 209 -7.67 -18.01 -7.77
CA THR A 209 -8.36 -17.34 -8.87
C THR A 209 -9.24 -16.21 -8.33
N PRO A 210 -9.78 -15.32 -9.18
CA PRO A 210 -10.75 -14.32 -8.77
C PRO A 210 -11.98 -14.89 -8.03
N SER A 211 -12.44 -16.10 -8.37
CA SER A 211 -13.55 -16.79 -7.68
C SER A 211 -13.21 -17.11 -6.22
N SER A 212 -12.11 -17.84 -6.00
CA SER A 212 -11.67 -18.19 -4.65
C SER A 212 -11.26 -16.95 -3.83
N HIS A 213 -10.70 -15.92 -4.47
CA HIS A 213 -10.30 -14.69 -3.80
C HIS A 213 -11.46 -13.74 -3.48
N ARG A 214 -12.56 -13.75 -4.27
CA ARG A 214 -13.82 -13.11 -3.88
C ARG A 214 -14.38 -13.70 -2.59
N VAL A 215 -14.38 -15.03 -2.47
CA VAL A 215 -14.80 -15.72 -1.24
C VAL A 215 -13.93 -15.29 -0.06
N HIS A 216 -12.60 -15.25 -0.23
CA HIS A 216 -11.68 -14.77 0.81
C HIS A 216 -11.96 -13.33 1.29
N HIS A 217 -12.31 -12.43 0.38
CA HIS A 217 -12.71 -11.06 0.71
C HIS A 217 -14.17 -10.91 1.18
N GLY A 218 -14.96 -11.99 1.16
CA GLY A 218 -16.36 -11.97 1.54
C GLY A 218 -16.56 -11.92 3.06
N ARG A 219 -17.56 -11.14 3.49
CA ARG A 219 -18.00 -11.09 4.90
C ARG A 219 -19.23 -11.97 5.20
N ASN A 220 -19.75 -12.69 4.20
CA ASN A 220 -20.76 -13.72 4.40
C ASN A 220 -20.24 -14.77 5.38
N ALA A 221 -21.12 -15.36 6.21
CA ALA A 221 -20.68 -16.29 7.25
C ALA A 221 -19.87 -17.49 6.72
N TYR A 222 -20.14 -17.98 5.50
CA TYR A 222 -19.37 -19.08 4.89
C TYR A 222 -17.98 -18.67 4.35
N CYS A 223 -17.76 -17.37 4.14
CA CYS A 223 -16.52 -16.80 3.64
C CYS A 223 -15.48 -16.56 4.75
N ILE A 224 -15.92 -16.38 5.99
CA ILE A 224 -15.04 -16.03 7.12
C ILE A 224 -14.01 -17.14 7.38
N ASP A 225 -12.74 -16.73 7.40
CA ASP A 225 -11.56 -17.58 7.59
C ASP A 225 -11.37 -18.66 6.51
N ARG A 226 -11.49 -18.27 5.23
CA ARG A 226 -11.32 -19.17 4.07
C ARG A 226 -10.36 -18.62 3.01
N ASN A 227 -9.84 -19.53 2.17
CA ASN A 227 -9.11 -19.26 0.93
C ASN A 227 -7.89 -18.33 1.10
N TYR A 228 -6.92 -18.72 1.92
CA TYR A 228 -5.70 -17.94 2.20
C TYR A 228 -4.57 -18.08 1.16
N GLY A 229 -4.71 -18.99 0.19
CA GLY A 229 -3.68 -19.33 -0.79
C GLY A 229 -3.15 -18.14 -1.57
N GLY A 230 -1.83 -18.12 -1.82
CA GLY A 230 -1.20 -17.07 -2.60
C GLY A 230 -1.42 -17.29 -4.09
N THR A 231 -0.48 -18.01 -4.70
CA THR A 231 -0.57 -18.47 -6.10
C THR A 231 -1.36 -19.76 -6.19
N LEU A 232 -1.21 -20.65 -5.19
CA LEU A 232 -1.82 -21.97 -5.16
C LEU A 232 -2.92 -22.05 -4.10
N ILE A 233 -4.07 -22.59 -4.49
CA ILE A 233 -5.20 -22.89 -3.58
C ILE A 233 -5.08 -24.29 -2.95
N ILE A 234 -4.04 -25.06 -3.32
CA ILE A 234 -3.80 -26.42 -2.81
C ILE A 234 -3.60 -26.44 -1.29
N TRP A 235 -3.04 -25.37 -0.71
CA TRP A 235 -2.82 -25.25 0.72
C TRP A 235 -4.14 -25.17 1.50
N ASP A 236 -5.12 -24.42 1.00
CA ASP A 236 -6.46 -24.38 1.58
C ASP A 236 -7.17 -25.73 1.52
N ARG A 237 -6.95 -26.49 0.44
CA ARG A 237 -7.49 -27.84 0.31
C ARG A 237 -6.82 -28.82 1.27
N LEU A 238 -5.50 -28.72 1.44
CA LEU A 238 -4.70 -29.57 2.34
C LEU A 238 -5.01 -29.31 3.82
N PHE A 239 -5.18 -28.05 4.21
CA PHE A 239 -5.40 -27.63 5.60
C PHE A 239 -6.87 -27.34 5.95
N GLY A 240 -7.80 -27.64 5.04
CA GLY A 240 -9.25 -27.59 5.29
C GLY A 240 -9.86 -26.18 5.36
N THR A 241 -9.22 -25.17 4.78
CA THR A 241 -9.68 -23.77 4.75
C THR A 241 -10.30 -23.37 3.40
N TYR A 242 -10.44 -24.29 2.45
CA TYR A 242 -11.06 -24.01 1.16
C TYR A 242 -12.60 -23.85 1.25
N ALA A 243 -13.13 -22.83 0.57
CA ALA A 243 -14.55 -22.67 0.28
C ALA A 243 -14.77 -22.25 -1.19
N GLU A 244 -15.78 -22.84 -1.83
CA GLU A 244 -16.19 -22.52 -3.21
C GLU A 244 -17.12 -21.30 -3.24
N GLU A 245 -17.05 -20.49 -4.30
CA GLU A 245 -17.97 -19.37 -4.53
C GLU A 245 -19.39 -19.90 -4.83
N LYS A 246 -20.33 -19.60 -3.93
CA LYS A 246 -21.74 -19.98 -4.11
C LYS A 246 -22.41 -19.10 -5.15
N ARG A 247 -23.08 -19.71 -6.13
CA ARG A 247 -23.80 -18.99 -7.19
C ARG A 247 -25.15 -18.42 -6.73
N ASP A 248 -25.70 -18.96 -5.67
CA ASP A 248 -27.01 -18.63 -5.08
C ASP A 248 -26.91 -17.64 -3.91
N GLU A 249 -25.70 -17.39 -3.38
CA GLU A 249 -25.45 -16.46 -2.28
C GLU A 249 -24.41 -15.41 -2.71
N PRO A 250 -24.86 -14.22 -3.18
CA PRO A 250 -23.95 -13.14 -3.57
C PRO A 250 -22.99 -12.77 -2.43
N ILE A 251 -21.74 -12.45 -2.79
CA ILE A 251 -20.75 -12.06 -1.79
C ILE A 251 -20.92 -10.56 -1.48
N ALA A 252 -21.00 -10.22 -0.20
CA ALA A 252 -20.76 -8.86 0.26
C ALA A 252 -19.31 -8.72 0.74
N TYR A 253 -18.73 -7.56 0.47
CA TYR A 253 -17.37 -7.19 0.85
C TYR A 253 -17.37 -6.17 1.98
N GLY A 254 -16.18 -5.87 2.49
CA GLY A 254 -15.96 -5.03 3.66
C GLY A 254 -15.69 -5.88 4.90
N LEU A 255 -15.64 -5.24 6.05
CA LEU A 255 -15.52 -5.90 7.34
C LEU A 255 -16.90 -6.38 7.81
N VAL A 256 -16.91 -7.30 8.78
CA VAL A 256 -18.13 -7.74 9.47
C VAL A 256 -18.85 -6.54 10.11
N ASP A 257 -18.11 -5.62 10.72
CA ASP A 257 -18.58 -4.27 11.06
C ASP A 257 -17.80 -3.22 10.26
N ASN A 258 -18.47 -2.55 9.33
CA ASN A 258 -17.84 -1.60 8.41
C ASN A 258 -17.46 -0.30 9.12
N VAL A 259 -16.18 0.06 9.05
CA VAL A 259 -15.56 1.24 9.69
C VAL A 259 -16.11 2.59 9.20
N LYS A 260 -16.77 2.64 8.03
CA LYS A 260 -17.45 3.83 7.48
C LYS A 260 -16.56 5.09 7.46
N SER A 261 -15.36 4.95 6.90
CA SER A 261 -14.42 6.06 6.73
C SER A 261 -13.46 5.79 5.58
N PHE A 262 -13.11 6.84 4.85
CA PHE A 262 -12.10 6.89 3.80
C PHE A 262 -10.77 7.49 4.29
N ASN A 263 -10.69 7.90 5.56
CA ASN A 263 -9.48 8.40 6.23
C ASN A 263 -8.41 7.29 6.32
N PRO A 264 -7.34 7.36 5.51
CA PRO A 264 -6.42 6.24 5.34
C PRO A 264 -5.53 6.03 6.57
N ILE A 265 -5.21 7.05 7.37
CA ILE A 265 -4.46 6.84 8.63
C ILE A 265 -5.35 6.14 9.66
N TRP A 266 -6.62 6.56 9.79
CA TRP A 266 -7.57 5.91 10.68
C TRP A 266 -7.74 4.42 10.31
N LEU A 267 -7.89 4.11 9.02
CA LEU A 267 -7.98 2.75 8.49
C LEU A 267 -6.77 1.85 8.85
N GLN A 268 -5.58 2.41 9.10
CA GLN A 268 -4.41 1.64 9.56
C GLN A 268 -4.39 1.42 11.08
N TRP A 269 -5.06 2.28 11.85
CA TRP A 269 -4.83 2.38 13.30
C TRP A 269 -5.97 1.83 14.17
N PHE A 270 -7.23 1.96 13.73
CA PHE A 270 -8.38 1.71 14.61
C PHE A 270 -8.40 0.30 15.22
N ASP A 271 -8.06 -0.72 14.43
CA ASP A 271 -8.01 -2.10 14.92
C ASP A 271 -6.74 -2.38 15.74
N ILE A 272 -5.62 -1.69 15.47
CA ILE A 272 -4.41 -1.80 16.31
C ILE A 272 -4.71 -1.28 17.72
N GLU A 273 -5.36 -0.12 17.83
CA GLU A 273 -5.84 0.42 19.11
C GLU A 273 -6.85 -0.54 19.78
N TYR A 274 -7.77 -1.11 18.99
CA TYR A 274 -8.73 -2.07 19.51
C TYR A 274 -8.06 -3.31 20.09
N PHE A 275 -7.15 -3.99 19.38
CA PHE A 275 -6.53 -5.20 19.92
C PHE A 275 -5.59 -4.91 21.09
N LEU A 276 -4.74 -3.87 21.01
CA LEU A 276 -3.77 -3.55 22.07
C LEU A 276 -4.41 -3.03 23.36
N ILE A 277 -5.55 -2.32 23.26
CA ILE A 277 -6.17 -1.61 24.39
C ILE A 277 -7.65 -1.99 24.52
N GLY A 278 -8.45 -1.73 23.49
CA GLY A 278 -9.92 -1.81 23.56
C GLY A 278 -10.46 -3.20 23.95
N LYS A 279 -9.94 -4.27 23.36
CA LYS A 279 -10.38 -5.65 23.56
C LYS A 279 -10.12 -6.10 25.00
N GLY A 280 -8.94 -5.79 25.55
CA GLY A 280 -8.59 -6.07 26.95
C GLY A 280 -9.37 -5.24 27.98
N MET A 281 -10.00 -4.14 27.57
CA MET A 281 -10.84 -3.28 28.42
C MET A 281 -12.34 -3.58 28.32
N MET A 282 -12.77 -4.55 27.50
CA MET A 282 -14.19 -4.88 27.35
C MET A 282 -14.78 -5.42 28.66
N GLN A 283 -15.98 -4.94 28.98
CA GLN A 283 -16.79 -5.38 30.12
C GLN A 283 -18.11 -5.99 29.65
N THR A 284 -18.70 -6.85 30.48
CA THR A 284 -20.07 -7.36 30.33
C THR A 284 -21.09 -6.26 30.70
N PRO A 285 -22.40 -6.42 30.39
CA PRO A 285 -23.43 -5.45 30.81
C PRO A 285 -23.50 -5.22 32.32
N GLU A 286 -23.05 -6.20 33.12
CA GLU A 286 -22.96 -6.16 34.59
C GLU A 286 -21.66 -5.51 35.10
N GLY A 287 -20.83 -4.94 34.21
CA GLY A 287 -19.59 -4.24 34.55
C GLY A 287 -18.38 -5.14 34.87
N LYS A 288 -18.46 -6.45 34.63
CA LYS A 288 -17.33 -7.39 34.84
C LYS A 288 -16.41 -7.38 33.63
N GLU A 289 -15.09 -7.38 33.82
CA GLU A 289 -14.14 -7.53 32.70
C GLU A 289 -14.30 -8.88 31.99
N TYR A 290 -14.30 -8.89 30.66
CA TYR A 290 -14.23 -10.13 29.88
C TYR A 290 -12.86 -10.83 30.03
N PHE A 291 -11.78 -10.05 30.16
CA PHE A 291 -10.41 -10.56 30.27
C PHE A 291 -9.77 -10.11 31.59
N PRO A 292 -10.18 -10.66 32.74
CA PRO A 292 -9.67 -10.25 34.04
C PRO A 292 -8.19 -10.59 34.19
N GLY A 293 -7.39 -9.59 34.57
CA GLY A 293 -5.95 -9.72 34.82
C GLY A 293 -5.06 -9.57 33.58
N LEU A 294 -3.83 -9.10 33.78
CA LEU A 294 -2.91 -8.68 32.71
C LEU A 294 -2.62 -9.80 31.69
N TRP A 295 -2.42 -11.05 32.14
CA TRP A 295 -2.14 -12.17 31.24
C TRP A 295 -3.30 -12.45 30.27
N ASN A 296 -4.55 -12.43 30.75
CA ASN A 296 -5.72 -12.64 29.89
C ASN A 296 -5.90 -11.50 28.88
N LYS A 297 -5.52 -10.27 29.25
CA LYS A 297 -5.50 -9.12 28.33
C LYS A 297 -4.44 -9.28 27.25
N ILE A 298 -3.22 -9.74 27.60
CA ILE A 298 -2.17 -10.06 26.62
C ILE A 298 -2.60 -11.21 25.69
N VAL A 299 -3.18 -12.28 26.24
CA VAL A 299 -3.75 -13.41 25.49
C VAL A 299 -4.81 -12.93 24.49
N ALA A 300 -5.66 -11.97 24.87
CA ALA A 300 -6.70 -11.43 23.99
C ALA A 300 -6.18 -10.65 22.77
N ILE A 301 -4.94 -10.12 22.81
CA ILE A 301 -4.26 -9.46 21.68
C ILE A 301 -3.96 -10.46 20.56
N PHE A 302 -3.49 -11.66 20.93
CA PHE A 302 -3.05 -12.71 20.00
C PHE A 302 -4.11 -13.77 19.70
N ALA A 303 -5.17 -13.85 20.49
CA ALA A 303 -6.32 -14.72 20.21
C ALA A 303 -7.09 -14.25 18.96
N PRO A 304 -7.88 -15.13 18.32
CA PRO A 304 -8.66 -14.78 17.13
C PRO A 304 -9.50 -13.50 17.29
N PRO A 305 -9.78 -12.77 16.18
CA PRO A 305 -10.60 -11.56 16.21
C PRO A 305 -11.89 -11.75 17.03
N GLY A 306 -12.67 -12.79 16.72
CA GLY A 306 -13.91 -13.18 17.41
C GLY A 306 -13.76 -13.96 18.72
N TYR A 307 -12.56 -14.08 19.30
CA TYR A 307 -12.38 -14.79 20.57
C TYR A 307 -12.93 -14.02 21.78
N TYR A 308 -13.81 -14.70 22.53
CA TYR A 308 -14.30 -14.33 23.86
C TYR A 308 -14.21 -15.55 24.79
N PRO A 309 -14.17 -15.37 26.12
CA PRO A 309 -14.20 -16.49 27.06
C PRO A 309 -15.40 -17.41 26.83
N GLY A 310 -15.15 -18.71 26.64
CA GLY A 310 -16.17 -19.71 26.32
C GLY A 310 -16.27 -20.05 24.82
N VAL A 311 -15.73 -19.23 23.92
CA VAL A 311 -15.58 -19.58 22.49
C VAL A 311 -14.49 -20.64 22.35
N LYS A 312 -14.76 -21.70 21.59
CA LYS A 312 -13.81 -22.79 21.38
C LYS A 312 -12.76 -22.39 20.34
N VAL A 313 -11.49 -22.56 20.71
CA VAL A 313 -10.34 -22.33 19.84
C VAL A 313 -9.44 -23.56 19.79
N ARG A 314 -8.75 -23.74 18.67
CA ARG A 314 -7.72 -24.77 18.48
C ARG A 314 -6.40 -24.13 18.10
N ARG A 315 -5.30 -24.83 18.36
CA ARG A 315 -3.97 -24.41 17.90
C ARG A 315 -3.72 -24.89 16.48
N PHE A 316 -3.23 -24.01 15.62
CA PHE A 316 -2.62 -24.35 14.34
C PHE A 316 -1.19 -23.78 14.35
N PHE A 317 -0.20 -24.65 14.18
CA PHE A 317 1.23 -24.28 14.27
C PHE A 317 1.55 -23.52 15.58
N TRP A 318 1.76 -22.20 15.52
CA TRP A 318 2.07 -21.32 16.66
C TRP A 318 0.96 -20.33 17.07
N TRP A 319 -0.19 -20.25 16.37
CA TRP A 319 -1.33 -19.40 16.78
C TRP A 319 -2.60 -20.24 17.09
N TRP A 320 -3.67 -19.58 17.51
CA TRP A 320 -4.98 -20.19 17.72
C TRP A 320 -5.98 -19.73 16.65
N TYR A 321 -6.90 -20.60 16.26
CA TYR A 321 -8.02 -20.30 15.37
C TYR A 321 -9.36 -20.73 16.00
N MET A 322 -10.47 -20.19 15.51
CA MET A 322 -11.83 -20.52 16.00
C MET A 322 -12.25 -21.90 15.50
N GLU A 323 -12.82 -22.77 16.36
CA GLU A 323 -13.40 -24.05 15.88
C GLU A 323 -14.56 -23.84 14.89
N ASP A 324 -15.29 -22.74 15.06
CA ASP A 324 -16.36 -22.28 14.19
C ASP A 324 -16.16 -20.79 13.92
N SER A 325 -15.57 -20.45 12.77
CA SER A 325 -15.38 -19.07 12.31
C SER A 325 -16.69 -18.35 11.94
N THR A 326 -17.79 -19.09 11.81
CA THR A 326 -19.11 -18.55 11.43
C THR A 326 -19.94 -18.11 12.65
N SER A 327 -19.56 -18.58 13.85
CA SER A 327 -20.25 -18.30 15.10
C SER A 327 -20.27 -16.81 15.44
N GLY A 328 -21.46 -16.20 15.45
CA GLY A 328 -21.66 -14.79 15.81
C GLY A 328 -21.55 -13.82 14.64
N ILE A 329 -21.32 -14.30 13.42
CA ILE A 329 -21.36 -13.49 12.20
C ILE A 329 -22.84 -13.19 11.86
N PRO A 330 -23.24 -11.91 11.68
CA PRO A 330 -24.61 -11.56 11.31
C PRO A 330 -24.92 -11.97 9.86
N GLU A 331 -26.21 -12.19 9.58
CA GLU A 331 -26.67 -12.34 8.19
C GLU A 331 -26.44 -11.04 7.41
N VAL A 332 -26.09 -11.18 6.12
CA VAL A 332 -25.72 -10.07 5.25
C VAL A 332 -26.97 -9.41 4.67
N ASP A 333 -27.19 -8.15 5.01
CA ASP A 333 -28.16 -7.31 4.30
C ASP A 333 -27.56 -6.76 3.00
N HIS A 334 -27.93 -7.37 1.88
CA HIS A 334 -27.54 -6.92 0.53
C HIS A 334 -28.28 -5.66 0.06
N SER A 335 -29.31 -5.20 0.77
CA SER A 335 -30.03 -3.95 0.48
C SER A 335 -29.39 -2.73 1.14
N ALA A 336 -28.53 -2.93 2.15
CA ALA A 336 -27.81 -1.86 2.82
C ALA A 336 -26.86 -1.13 1.84
N PRO A 337 -26.92 0.21 1.73
CA PRO A 337 -26.03 0.95 0.85
C PRO A 337 -24.59 0.95 1.40
N LYS A 338 -23.64 0.63 0.51
CA LYS A 338 -22.19 0.76 0.76
C LYS A 338 -21.84 2.20 1.17
N TYR A 339 -20.89 2.37 2.08
CA TYR A 339 -20.44 3.69 2.54
C TYR A 339 -19.80 4.48 1.39
N ASN A 340 -20.42 5.61 1.02
CA ASN A 340 -19.92 6.50 -0.02
C ASN A 340 -20.55 7.90 0.09
N PRO A 341 -20.06 8.79 0.97
CA PRO A 341 -20.63 10.13 1.14
C PRO A 341 -20.65 10.90 -0.19
N PRO A 342 -21.78 11.58 -0.52
CA PRO A 342 -21.90 12.30 -1.77
C PRO A 342 -20.95 13.50 -1.79
N LEU A 343 -20.37 13.76 -2.96
CA LEU A 343 -19.50 14.90 -3.21
C LEU A 343 -19.98 15.70 -4.42
N THR A 344 -19.91 17.02 -4.31
CA THR A 344 -20.20 17.95 -5.41
C THR A 344 -19.21 17.73 -6.56
N PRO A 345 -19.59 18.02 -7.83
CA PRO A 345 -18.68 17.87 -8.96
C PRO A 345 -17.38 18.68 -8.80
N ILE A 346 -17.44 19.85 -8.14
CA ILE A 346 -16.30 20.72 -7.89
C ILE A 346 -15.36 20.09 -6.85
N LYS A 347 -15.88 19.58 -5.73
CA LYS A 347 -15.10 18.78 -4.75
C LYS A 347 -14.41 17.60 -5.45
N LYS A 348 -15.13 16.83 -6.28
CA LYS A 348 -14.54 15.70 -7.04
C LYS A 348 -13.41 16.14 -7.97
N MET A 349 -13.59 17.20 -8.75
CA MET A 349 -12.53 17.72 -9.64
C MET A 349 -11.29 18.18 -8.85
N TYR A 350 -11.48 18.85 -7.72
CA TYR A 350 -10.38 19.27 -6.84
C TYR A 350 -9.61 18.06 -6.30
N LEU A 351 -10.30 17.07 -5.73
CA LEU A 351 -9.68 15.89 -5.12
C LEU A 351 -8.95 15.01 -6.15
N ILE A 352 -9.51 14.82 -7.34
CA ILE A 352 -8.81 14.15 -8.45
C ILE A 352 -7.53 14.91 -8.81
N SER A 353 -7.57 16.25 -8.86
CA SER A 353 -6.39 17.08 -9.16
C SER A 353 -5.32 16.96 -8.07
N GLN A 354 -5.70 16.98 -6.79
CA GLN A 354 -4.77 16.76 -5.67
C GLN A 354 -4.19 15.34 -5.68
N PHE A 355 -4.98 14.32 -6.06
CA PHE A 355 -4.51 12.94 -6.14
C PHE A 355 -3.53 12.71 -7.31
N VAL A 356 -3.80 13.28 -8.49
CA VAL A 356 -2.84 13.25 -9.61
C VAL A 356 -1.54 13.98 -9.26
N PHE A 357 -1.64 15.11 -8.56
CA PHE A 357 -0.48 15.84 -8.05
C PHE A 357 0.31 14.99 -7.03
N LEU A 358 -0.37 14.33 -6.08
CA LEU A 358 0.24 13.40 -5.13
C LEU A 358 1.01 12.28 -5.85
N LEU A 359 0.42 11.62 -6.85
CA LEU A 359 1.09 10.59 -7.64
C LEU A 359 2.35 11.12 -8.34
N SER A 360 2.28 12.33 -8.91
CA SER A 360 3.44 12.98 -9.54
C SER A 360 4.56 13.35 -8.56
N PHE A 361 4.26 13.46 -7.26
CA PHE A 361 5.20 13.83 -6.21
C PHE A 361 5.83 12.61 -5.52
N VAL A 362 5.07 11.52 -5.37
CA VAL A 362 5.54 10.28 -4.71
C VAL A 362 6.70 9.63 -5.49
N GLN A 363 6.64 9.57 -6.83
CA GLN A 363 7.69 8.90 -7.60
C GLN A 363 9.07 9.60 -7.47
N PRO A 364 9.20 10.94 -7.66
CA PRO A 364 10.47 11.65 -7.42
C PRO A 364 10.94 11.63 -5.96
N PHE A 365 10.03 11.53 -4.99
CA PHE A 365 10.40 11.28 -3.59
C PHE A 365 11.05 9.90 -3.46
N LEU A 366 10.38 8.84 -3.94
CA LEU A 366 10.89 7.48 -3.83
C LEU A 366 12.26 7.32 -4.52
N GLU A 367 12.50 7.98 -5.65
CA GLU A 367 13.78 7.86 -6.36
C GLU A 367 14.93 8.60 -5.66
N ARG A 368 14.69 9.81 -5.11
CA ARG A 368 15.74 10.64 -4.51
C ARG A 368 15.87 10.50 -2.99
N ARG A 369 15.00 9.76 -2.30
CA ARG A 369 14.93 9.68 -0.81
C ARG A 369 16.26 9.35 -0.11
N LEU A 370 17.18 8.65 -0.77
CA LEU A 370 18.51 8.30 -0.22
C LEU A 370 19.55 9.41 -0.41
N GLU A 371 19.25 10.41 -1.24
CA GLU A 371 20.09 11.57 -1.56
C GLU A 371 19.66 12.83 -0.80
N MET A 372 18.47 12.81 -0.19
CA MET A 372 17.87 13.93 0.56
C MET A 372 18.52 14.11 1.93
N ASP A 373 18.58 15.37 2.39
CA ASP A 373 18.84 15.65 3.80
C ASP A 373 17.65 15.23 4.68
N TRP A 374 17.88 14.99 5.98
CA TRP A 374 16.84 14.52 6.90
C TRP A 374 15.64 15.49 7.02
N ILE A 375 15.85 16.80 6.88
CA ILE A 375 14.81 17.82 6.93
C ILE A 375 13.98 17.77 5.64
N GLU A 376 14.60 17.63 4.47
CA GLU A 376 13.89 17.46 3.19
C GLU A 376 13.07 16.16 3.20
N PHE A 377 13.69 15.05 3.62
CA PHE A 377 13.05 13.74 3.71
C PHE A 377 11.81 13.76 4.62
N VAL A 378 11.94 14.24 5.86
CA VAL A 378 10.82 14.33 6.81
C VAL A 378 9.76 15.31 6.31
N ALA A 379 10.15 16.46 5.74
CA ALA A 379 9.19 17.42 5.21
C ALA A 379 8.39 16.84 4.04
N GLN A 380 9.02 16.14 3.09
CA GLN A 380 8.32 15.49 1.99
C GLN A 380 7.37 14.38 2.49
N ILE A 381 7.76 13.58 3.48
CA ILE A 381 6.86 12.60 4.11
C ILE A 381 5.64 13.29 4.73
N VAL A 382 5.85 14.35 5.53
CA VAL A 382 4.76 15.12 6.13
C VAL A 382 3.84 15.71 5.05
N MET A 383 4.38 16.18 3.93
CA MET A 383 3.57 16.70 2.82
C MET A 383 2.76 15.62 2.09
N ILE A 384 3.34 14.42 1.88
CA ILE A 384 2.64 13.28 1.27
C ILE A 384 1.52 12.80 2.21
N VAL A 385 1.85 12.55 3.48
CA VAL A 385 0.90 12.05 4.49
C VAL A 385 -0.22 13.06 4.77
N SER A 386 0.07 14.35 4.88
CA SER A 386 -0.98 15.38 5.05
C SER A 386 -1.87 15.55 3.81
N THR A 387 -1.34 15.38 2.59
CA THR A 387 -2.16 15.35 1.36
C THR A 387 -3.09 14.14 1.34
N ILE A 388 -2.56 12.96 1.65
CA ILE A 388 -3.31 11.70 1.82
C ILE A 388 -4.43 11.88 2.86
N GLN A 389 -4.14 12.53 3.98
CA GLN A 389 -5.09 12.79 5.05
C GLN A 389 -6.20 13.77 4.65
N CYS A 390 -5.86 14.85 3.94
CA CYS A 390 -6.86 15.81 3.45
C CYS A 390 -7.83 15.17 2.45
N LEU A 391 -7.36 14.29 1.56
CA LEU A 391 -8.23 13.51 0.68
C LEU A 391 -9.27 12.71 1.49
N GLY A 392 -8.84 12.01 2.54
CA GLY A 392 -9.72 11.26 3.45
C GLY A 392 -10.77 12.15 4.12
N TYR A 393 -10.37 13.29 4.70
CA TYR A 393 -11.31 14.23 5.33
C TYR A 393 -12.40 14.73 4.37
N TYR A 394 -12.04 15.06 3.13
CA TYR A 394 -13.05 15.46 2.14
C TYR A 394 -13.95 14.28 1.71
N PHE A 395 -13.41 13.07 1.53
CA PHE A 395 -14.22 11.89 1.18
C PHE A 395 -15.21 11.49 2.28
N ASP A 396 -14.90 11.77 3.54
CA ASP A 396 -15.79 11.57 4.70
C ASP A 396 -16.72 12.78 4.99
N ASN A 397 -16.63 13.85 4.18
CA ASN A 397 -17.32 15.14 4.41
C ASN A 397 -17.05 15.74 5.82
N ASP A 398 -15.82 15.62 6.32
CA ASP A 398 -15.40 16.18 7.62
C ASP A 398 -15.53 17.73 7.61
N PRO A 399 -16.21 18.35 8.60
CA PRO A 399 -16.37 19.81 8.65
C PRO A 399 -15.04 20.57 8.80
N ASN A 400 -13.95 19.91 9.21
CA ASN A 400 -12.62 20.50 9.34
C ASN A 400 -11.72 20.24 8.11
N ALA A 401 -12.21 19.58 7.06
CA ALA A 401 -11.41 19.23 5.88
C ALA A 401 -10.66 20.45 5.28
N ALA A 402 -11.36 21.57 5.12
CA ALA A 402 -10.78 22.81 4.60
C ALA A 402 -9.77 23.46 5.57
N PHE A 403 -9.91 23.28 6.88
CA PHE A 403 -8.92 23.74 7.86
C PHE A 403 -7.62 22.94 7.76
N HIS A 404 -7.71 21.61 7.68
CA HIS A 404 -6.54 20.75 7.49
C HIS A 404 -5.85 20.99 6.15
N ASP A 405 -6.61 21.23 5.08
CA ASP A 405 -6.04 21.54 3.76
C ASP A 405 -5.36 22.91 3.71
N ARG A 406 -5.90 23.93 4.38
CA ARG A 406 -5.20 25.20 4.59
C ARG A 406 -3.87 25.00 5.32
N LEU A 407 -3.85 24.22 6.41
CA LEU A 407 -2.64 23.93 7.18
C LEU A 407 -1.59 23.22 6.32
N ARG A 408 -2.02 22.24 5.50
CA ARG A 408 -1.19 21.58 4.49
C ARG A 408 -0.60 22.58 3.49
N CYS A 409 -1.41 23.48 2.94
CA CYS A 409 -0.92 24.52 2.02
C CYS A 409 0.11 25.45 2.69
N PHE A 410 -0.07 25.87 3.94
CA PHE A 410 0.95 26.66 4.66
C PHE A 410 2.26 25.88 4.85
N GLY A 411 2.19 24.60 5.21
CA GLY A 411 3.35 23.71 5.27
C GLY A 411 4.09 23.60 3.92
N MET A 412 3.33 23.44 2.83
CA MET A 412 3.89 23.39 1.47
C MET A 412 4.56 24.72 1.08
N LEU A 413 3.99 25.87 1.43
CA LEU A 413 4.64 27.17 1.19
C LEU A 413 5.97 27.29 1.94
N GLY A 414 6.03 26.86 3.21
CA GLY A 414 7.27 26.83 3.99
C GLY A 414 8.33 25.88 3.42
N TYR A 415 7.91 24.74 2.86
CA TYR A 415 8.79 23.87 2.08
C TYR A 415 9.30 24.57 0.80
N CYS A 416 8.41 25.21 0.05
CA CYS A 416 8.75 25.85 -1.21
C CYS A 416 9.68 27.07 -1.04
N THR A 417 9.59 27.81 0.06
CA THR A 417 10.52 28.91 0.37
C THR A 417 11.91 28.39 0.75
N ARG A 418 12.00 27.29 1.53
CA ARG A 418 13.28 26.67 1.91
C ARG A 418 14.00 26.03 0.73
N TYR A 419 13.28 25.31 -0.14
CA TYR A 419 13.85 24.55 -1.25
C TYR A 419 13.66 25.25 -2.62
N HIS A 420 13.31 26.54 -2.62
CA HIS A 420 13.17 27.42 -3.79
C HIS A 420 12.33 26.87 -4.96
N SER A 421 11.34 26.01 -4.68
CA SER A 421 10.49 25.39 -5.71
C SER A 421 9.35 26.31 -6.14
N VAL A 422 9.63 27.18 -7.11
CA VAL A 422 8.66 28.15 -7.67
C VAL A 422 7.41 27.47 -8.23
N ALA A 423 7.55 26.30 -8.89
CA ALA A 423 6.41 25.58 -9.46
C ALA A 423 5.44 25.06 -8.38
N LEU A 424 5.97 24.43 -7.32
CA LEU A 424 5.16 23.97 -6.18
C LEU A 424 4.52 25.16 -5.44
N MET A 425 5.24 26.29 -5.33
CA MET A 425 4.72 27.51 -4.72
C MET A 425 3.51 28.05 -5.47
N ILE A 426 3.58 28.15 -6.81
CA ILE A 426 2.47 28.59 -7.66
C ILE A 426 1.26 27.67 -7.50
N ILE A 427 1.44 26.35 -7.59
CA ILE A 427 0.36 25.36 -7.41
C ILE A 427 -0.30 25.51 -6.03
N THR A 428 0.50 25.72 -4.99
CA THR A 428 0.01 25.87 -3.62
C THR A 428 -0.80 27.15 -3.43
N VAL A 429 -0.34 28.28 -3.99
CA VAL A 429 -1.09 29.54 -3.97
C VAL A 429 -2.41 29.42 -4.72
N LEU A 430 -2.44 28.70 -5.86
CA LEU A 430 -3.67 28.46 -6.63
C LEU A 430 -4.67 27.55 -5.91
N ASN A 431 -4.22 26.66 -5.02
CA ASN A 431 -5.10 25.82 -4.20
C ASN A 431 -5.87 26.63 -3.14
N LEU A 432 -5.30 27.70 -2.58
CA LEU A 432 -5.90 28.44 -1.46
C LEU A 432 -7.30 29.03 -1.79
N PRO A 433 -7.53 29.73 -2.91
CA PRO A 433 -8.88 30.17 -3.30
C PRO A 433 -9.86 29.02 -3.54
N CYS A 434 -9.38 27.87 -4.06
CA CYS A 434 -10.22 26.69 -4.23
C CYS A 434 -10.70 26.16 -2.88
N ILE A 435 -9.80 26.03 -1.90
CA ILE A 435 -10.15 25.58 -0.55
C ILE A 435 -11.18 26.52 0.10
N MET A 436 -11.01 27.85 -0.05
CA MET A 436 -11.98 28.84 0.45
C MET A 436 -13.38 28.68 -0.21
N TYR A 437 -13.44 28.36 -1.49
CA TYR A 437 -14.70 28.07 -2.18
C TYR A 437 -15.35 26.77 -1.66
N LEU A 438 -14.54 25.72 -1.45
CA LEU A 438 -15.03 24.43 -0.94
C LEU A 438 -15.53 24.50 0.51
N ASP A 439 -14.96 25.38 1.34
CA ASP A 439 -15.40 25.66 2.72
C ASP A 439 -16.78 26.33 2.77
N GLY A 440 -17.14 27.09 1.72
CA GLY A 440 -18.46 27.69 1.55
C GLY A 440 -19.55 26.69 1.11
N GLU A 441 -19.16 25.54 0.53
CA GLU A 441 -20.07 24.43 0.23
C GLU A 441 -20.26 23.54 1.48
N GLY A 442 -20.86 24.09 2.55
CA GLY A 442 -21.30 23.31 3.70
C GLY A 442 -22.36 22.27 3.31
N PRO A 443 -22.47 21.12 4.01
CA PRO A 443 -23.49 20.12 3.71
C PRO A 443 -24.89 20.68 3.97
N ASP A 444 -25.78 20.60 2.97
CA ASP A 444 -27.20 20.91 3.16
C ASP A 444 -27.81 19.87 4.13
N PRO A 445 -28.40 20.28 5.27
CA PRO A 445 -29.02 19.37 6.23
C PRO A 445 -30.13 18.47 5.64
N ASN A 446 -30.64 18.77 4.44
CA ASN A 446 -31.73 18.04 3.79
C ASN A 446 -31.27 16.90 2.86
N ASP A 447 -29.97 16.77 2.57
CA ASP A 447 -29.48 15.90 1.47
C ASP A 447 -29.22 14.43 1.89
N VAL A 448 -29.48 14.09 3.16
CA VAL A 448 -29.17 12.76 3.74
C VAL A 448 -30.24 11.68 3.42
N LEU A 449 -31.43 12.06 2.92
CA LEU A 449 -32.55 11.12 2.69
C LEU A 449 -33.28 11.25 1.34
N LYS A 450 -32.59 11.70 0.28
CA LYS A 450 -33.17 11.73 -1.07
C LYS A 450 -32.28 11.05 -2.12
N GLN A 451 -32.55 9.77 -2.38
CA GLN A 451 -32.22 9.19 -3.67
C GLN A 451 -32.98 9.97 -4.76
N PRO A 452 -32.32 10.47 -5.82
CA PRO A 452 -32.97 11.36 -6.78
C PRO A 452 -33.86 10.57 -7.75
N THR A 453 -35.18 10.73 -7.61
CA THR A 453 -36.11 10.54 -8.73
C THR A 453 -35.84 11.60 -9.79
N ILE A 454 -35.73 11.17 -11.05
CA ILE A 454 -35.45 12.05 -12.19
C ILE A 454 -36.69 12.88 -12.53
N GLU A 455 -36.64 14.19 -12.34
CA GLU A 455 -37.54 15.12 -13.03
C GLU A 455 -36.89 16.48 -13.30
N ASN A 456 -37.20 17.07 -14.46
CA ASN A 456 -36.53 18.26 -15.00
C ASN A 456 -37.36 19.52 -14.80
N SER A 457 -36.73 20.61 -14.37
CA SER A 457 -37.08 21.96 -14.86
C SER A 457 -35.95 22.96 -14.61
N ASN A 458 -35.47 23.62 -15.67
CA ASN A 458 -34.65 24.82 -15.56
C ASN A 458 -35.55 26.06 -15.46
N GLU A 459 -35.16 27.04 -14.65
CA GLU A 459 -35.02 28.43 -15.08
C GLU A 459 -34.03 29.16 -14.13
N PRO A 460 -33.29 30.16 -14.63
CA PRO A 460 -33.61 31.50 -14.11
C PRO A 460 -33.52 32.63 -15.16
N GLU A 461 -34.01 33.79 -14.74
CA GLU A 461 -34.17 34.99 -15.56
C GLU A 461 -32.86 35.70 -15.98
N LYS A 462 -32.98 36.29 -17.17
CA LYS A 462 -32.31 37.48 -17.72
C LYS A 462 -31.46 38.35 -16.76
N LYS A 463 -30.30 38.76 -17.26
CA LYS A 463 -29.94 40.20 -17.32
C LYS A 463 -29.28 40.53 -18.66
N GLU A 464 -29.67 41.65 -19.23
CA GLU A 464 -29.30 42.11 -20.58
C GLU A 464 -28.31 43.27 -20.51
N MET A 465 -27.25 43.29 -21.31
CA MET A 465 -26.66 44.56 -21.75
C MET A 465 -26.05 44.48 -23.15
N LYS A 466 -26.31 45.52 -23.95
CA LYS A 466 -26.14 45.57 -25.41
C LYS A 466 -24.75 46.06 -25.82
N ARG A 467 -24.18 45.49 -26.90
CA ARG A 467 -23.56 46.29 -27.99
C ARG A 467 -23.45 45.50 -29.31
N LYS A 468 -23.48 46.23 -30.43
CA LYS A 468 -23.64 45.75 -31.82
C LYS A 468 -22.40 44.98 -32.34
N THR A 469 -22.60 44.08 -33.32
CA THR A 469 -21.94 44.12 -34.67
C THR A 469 -22.16 42.85 -35.53
N LYS A 470 -22.00 43.01 -36.85
CA LYS A 470 -21.51 42.00 -37.84
C LYS A 470 -22.38 40.74 -38.09
N VAL A 471 -23.62 40.93 -38.58
CA VAL A 471 -24.53 39.82 -38.95
C VAL A 471 -24.75 39.68 -40.48
N ASP A 472 -24.58 40.73 -41.27
CA ASP A 472 -25.00 40.78 -42.69
C ASP A 472 -24.16 39.97 -43.70
N TYR A 473 -23.23 39.12 -43.25
CA TYR A 473 -22.36 38.26 -44.09
C TYR A 473 -22.49 36.76 -43.77
N LEU A 474 -23.47 36.35 -42.96
CA LEU A 474 -23.50 35.00 -42.37
C LEU A 474 -24.64 34.09 -42.85
N MET A 475 -25.47 34.54 -43.80
CA MET A 475 -26.74 33.88 -44.13
C MET A 475 -26.89 33.41 -45.58
N ASP A 476 -26.00 33.76 -46.52
CA ASP A 476 -26.24 33.65 -47.97
C ASP A 476 -26.55 32.22 -48.49
N PHE A 477 -26.19 31.18 -47.73
CA PHE A 477 -26.49 29.78 -48.05
C PHE A 477 -27.82 29.26 -47.44
N VAL A 478 -28.47 30.05 -46.57
CA VAL A 478 -29.65 29.65 -45.78
C VAL A 478 -30.93 29.84 -46.59
N HIS A 479 -31.47 28.74 -47.12
CA HIS A 479 -32.73 28.71 -47.85
C HIS A 479 -33.84 28.07 -47.01
N CYS A 480 -35.07 28.54 -47.13
CA CYS A 480 -36.22 27.91 -46.48
C CYS A 480 -36.65 26.65 -47.25
N ASN A 481 -36.68 25.49 -46.59
CA ASN A 481 -37.06 24.20 -47.21
C ASN A 481 -38.49 24.19 -47.80
N ALA A 482 -39.39 25.08 -47.37
CA ALA A 482 -40.78 25.14 -47.83
C ALA A 482 -41.03 26.10 -49.01
N CYS A 483 -40.48 27.32 -49.00
CA CYS A 483 -40.64 28.31 -50.08
C CYS A 483 -39.46 28.36 -51.05
N GLN A 484 -38.34 27.70 -50.72
CA GLN A 484 -37.00 27.88 -51.33
C GLN A 484 -36.46 29.32 -51.32
N CYS A 485 -37.17 30.26 -50.67
CA CYS A 485 -36.79 31.65 -50.60
C CYS A 485 -35.54 31.86 -49.72
N ALA A 486 -34.55 32.54 -50.30
CA ALA A 486 -33.27 32.93 -49.71
C ALA A 486 -33.40 34.21 -48.85
N PRO A 487 -32.36 34.60 -48.09
CA PRO A 487 -32.41 35.79 -47.26
C PRO A 487 -32.47 37.05 -48.13
N SER A 488 -33.37 37.96 -47.79
CA SER A 488 -33.58 39.19 -48.53
C SER A 488 -34.02 40.31 -47.58
N PRO A 489 -34.07 41.59 -48.03
CA PRO A 489 -34.56 42.69 -47.20
C PRO A 489 -35.97 42.47 -46.61
N VAL A 490 -36.79 41.63 -47.27
CA VAL A 490 -38.14 41.24 -46.85
C VAL A 490 -38.13 39.97 -45.98
N HIS A 491 -37.14 39.10 -46.15
CA HIS A 491 -36.99 37.82 -45.46
C HIS A 491 -35.68 37.79 -44.64
N LYS A 492 -35.64 38.58 -43.55
CA LYS A 492 -34.44 38.75 -42.70
C LYS A 492 -34.21 37.62 -41.68
N SER A 493 -35.26 36.92 -41.26
CA SER A 493 -35.19 35.86 -40.25
C SER A 493 -35.56 34.50 -40.81
N PHE A 494 -34.81 33.48 -40.39
CA PHE A 494 -35.05 32.07 -40.65
C PHE A 494 -35.04 31.31 -39.31
N TRP A 495 -35.72 30.17 -39.28
CA TRP A 495 -35.78 29.30 -38.12
C TRP A 495 -35.35 27.90 -38.49
N PHE A 496 -34.52 27.30 -37.64
CA PHE A 496 -34.05 25.93 -37.72
C PHE A 496 -34.85 25.04 -36.76
N THR A 497 -35.25 23.87 -37.21
CA THR A 497 -35.96 22.89 -36.38
C THR A 497 -35.04 21.80 -35.86
N ASN A 498 -35.39 21.18 -34.74
CA ASN A 498 -34.65 20.02 -34.20
C ASN A 498 -34.55 18.83 -35.20
N CYS A 499 -35.46 18.75 -36.18
CA CYS A 499 -35.41 17.81 -37.30
C CYS A 499 -34.65 18.34 -38.54
N MET A 500 -33.77 19.33 -38.35
CA MET A 500 -32.85 19.94 -39.33
C MET A 500 -33.47 20.66 -40.54
N HIS A 501 -34.79 20.88 -40.56
CA HIS A 501 -35.44 21.70 -41.59
C HIS A 501 -35.40 23.18 -41.21
N ILE A 502 -35.17 24.03 -42.21
CA ILE A 502 -35.11 25.50 -42.11
C ILE A 502 -36.37 26.13 -42.72
N TYR A 503 -36.95 27.12 -42.07
CA TYR A 503 -38.14 27.83 -42.53
C TYR A 503 -37.99 29.35 -42.43
N CYS A 504 -38.50 30.12 -43.40
CA CYS A 504 -38.61 31.57 -43.29
C CYS A 504 -39.84 31.97 -42.45
N LYS A 505 -39.90 33.22 -41.98
CA LYS A 505 -40.97 33.73 -41.09
C LYS A 505 -42.40 33.32 -41.53
N LYS A 506 -42.76 33.63 -42.78
CA LYS A 506 -44.08 33.34 -43.37
C LYS A 506 -44.41 31.84 -43.49
N CYS A 507 -43.41 30.97 -43.39
CA CYS A 507 -43.57 29.51 -43.44
C CYS A 507 -43.60 28.89 -42.02
N VAL A 508 -42.88 29.48 -41.06
CA VAL A 508 -42.99 29.13 -39.62
C VAL A 508 -44.40 29.40 -39.11
N GLU A 509 -44.99 30.52 -39.49
CA GLU A 509 -46.39 30.89 -39.15
C GLU A 509 -47.43 29.92 -39.73
N LYS A 510 -47.05 29.03 -40.66
CA LYS A 510 -47.91 27.96 -41.23
C LYS A 510 -47.67 26.57 -40.61
N LEU A 511 -46.77 26.45 -39.63
CA LEU A 511 -46.58 25.20 -38.89
C LEU A 511 -47.87 24.88 -38.12
N ARG A 512 -48.42 23.68 -38.33
CA ARG A 512 -49.71 23.30 -37.77
C ARG A 512 -49.61 23.13 -36.25
N ILE A 513 -50.51 23.78 -35.53
CA ILE A 513 -50.82 23.49 -34.13
C ILE A 513 -51.75 22.28 -34.13
N ASN A 514 -51.30 21.14 -33.62
CA ASN A 514 -52.20 20.00 -33.40
C ASN A 514 -53.04 20.18 -32.13
N ALA A 515 -54.07 19.33 -31.94
CA ALA A 515 -54.99 19.40 -30.81
C ALA A 515 -54.32 19.42 -29.42
N SER A 516 -53.08 18.90 -29.30
CA SER A 516 -52.24 18.93 -28.10
C SER A 516 -51.37 20.19 -27.94
N LYS A 517 -51.63 21.26 -28.71
CA LYS A 517 -50.86 22.53 -28.77
C LYS A 517 -49.38 22.39 -29.19
N ALA A 518 -48.91 21.20 -29.56
CA ALA A 518 -47.55 20.99 -30.05
C ALA A 518 -47.38 21.40 -31.53
N VAL A 519 -46.26 22.07 -31.82
CA VAL A 519 -45.86 22.47 -33.19
C VAL A 519 -45.34 21.25 -33.95
N GLN A 520 -45.91 20.97 -35.13
CA GLN A 520 -45.43 19.89 -36.02
C GLN A 520 -44.69 20.43 -37.26
N CYS A 521 -43.59 19.78 -37.61
CA CYS A 521 -42.81 20.09 -38.81
C CYS A 521 -43.59 19.72 -40.08
N VAL A 522 -43.68 20.64 -41.06
CA VAL A 522 -44.43 20.41 -42.31
C VAL A 522 -43.83 19.23 -43.11
N HIS A 523 -42.50 19.13 -43.19
CA HIS A 523 -41.83 18.10 -43.99
C HIS A 523 -41.86 16.70 -43.35
N CYS A 524 -41.52 16.57 -42.06
CA CYS A 524 -41.39 15.25 -41.43
C CYS A 524 -42.58 14.86 -40.53
N LYS A 525 -43.57 15.75 -40.33
CA LYS A 525 -44.77 15.57 -39.49
C LYS A 525 -44.54 15.21 -38.01
N LYS A 526 -43.28 15.20 -37.54
CA LYS A 526 -42.93 14.98 -36.14
C LYS A 526 -43.15 16.26 -35.31
N PRO A 527 -43.48 16.15 -34.01
CA PRO A 527 -43.40 17.29 -33.09
C PRO A 527 -41.99 17.87 -33.11
N CYS A 528 -41.85 19.17 -33.32
CA CYS A 528 -40.56 19.82 -33.47
C CYS A 528 -40.45 21.09 -32.64
N GLN A 529 -39.28 21.29 -32.04
CA GLN A 529 -38.88 22.60 -31.53
C GLN A 529 -38.28 23.43 -32.67
N VAL A 530 -38.50 24.74 -32.61
CA VAL A 530 -38.17 25.72 -33.65
C VAL A 530 -37.33 26.82 -33.02
N ILE A 531 -36.13 27.08 -33.56
CA ILE A 531 -35.14 28.03 -33.02
C ILE A 531 -34.79 29.04 -34.11
N GLU A 532 -34.77 30.34 -33.81
CA GLU A 532 -34.36 31.35 -34.80
C GLU A 532 -32.85 31.23 -35.12
N ILE A 533 -32.51 31.20 -36.40
CA ILE A 533 -31.13 31.24 -36.90
C ILE A 533 -30.66 32.69 -36.74
N GLY A 534 -29.79 32.92 -35.76
CA GLY A 534 -29.33 34.26 -35.41
C GLY A 534 -28.21 34.26 -34.37
N PRO A 535 -27.84 35.45 -33.84
CA PRO A 535 -26.71 35.59 -32.91
C PRO A 535 -26.89 34.81 -31.60
N ASN A 536 -28.15 34.56 -31.20
CA ASN A 536 -28.57 33.88 -29.97
C ASN A 536 -28.59 32.34 -30.08
N MET A 537 -28.14 31.75 -31.20
CA MET A 537 -28.02 30.29 -31.32
C MET A 537 -27.02 29.70 -30.30
N PRO A 538 -27.27 28.51 -29.74
CA PRO A 538 -26.33 27.81 -28.88
C PRO A 538 -24.94 27.65 -29.53
N PRO A 539 -23.82 27.80 -28.79
CA PRO A 539 -22.47 27.81 -29.39
C PRO A 539 -22.13 26.55 -30.21
N LYS A 540 -22.68 25.39 -29.83
CA LYS A 540 -22.53 24.13 -30.59
C LYS A 540 -23.24 24.19 -31.95
N VAL A 541 -24.44 24.78 -32.01
CA VAL A 541 -25.21 24.95 -33.25
C VAL A 541 -24.58 26.02 -34.14
N LYS A 542 -24.10 27.13 -33.55
CA LYS A 542 -23.42 28.22 -34.26
C LYS A 542 -22.18 27.77 -35.05
N LYS A 543 -21.48 26.72 -34.60
CA LYS A 543 -20.37 26.09 -35.35
C LYS A 543 -20.82 25.46 -36.67
N LEU A 544 -22.03 24.91 -36.76
CA LEU A 544 -22.56 24.29 -37.99
C LEU A 544 -22.79 25.30 -39.12
N PHE A 545 -22.96 26.58 -38.77
CA PHE A 545 -23.15 27.70 -39.71
C PHE A 545 -21.88 28.54 -39.88
N THR A 546 -20.70 28.01 -39.50
CA THR A 546 -19.41 28.69 -39.72
C THR A 546 -18.90 28.37 -41.13
N PRO A 547 -18.48 29.36 -41.95
CA PRO A 547 -17.99 29.11 -43.30
C PRO A 547 -16.84 28.09 -43.35
N LEU A 548 -16.97 27.11 -44.25
CA LEU A 548 -16.07 25.96 -44.34
C LEU A 548 -14.60 26.37 -44.53
N GLU A 549 -14.35 27.35 -45.40
CA GLU A 549 -13.00 27.87 -45.67
C GLU A 549 -12.31 28.42 -44.41
N LYS A 550 -13.07 29.10 -43.53
CA LYS A 550 -12.54 29.63 -42.27
C LYS A 550 -12.19 28.49 -41.30
N SER A 551 -13.07 27.50 -41.18
CA SER A 551 -12.83 26.33 -40.33
C SER A 551 -11.61 25.54 -40.80
N LEU A 552 -11.47 25.32 -42.12
CA LEU A 552 -10.32 24.65 -42.72
C LEU A 552 -9.01 25.42 -42.49
N LYS A 553 -8.99 26.75 -42.67
CA LYS A 553 -7.81 27.59 -42.38
C LYS A 553 -7.43 27.53 -40.89
N GLU A 554 -8.41 27.59 -39.97
CA GLU A 554 -8.16 27.49 -38.53
C GLU A 554 -7.59 26.11 -38.13
N GLN A 555 -8.08 25.00 -38.70
CA GLN A 555 -7.51 23.66 -38.43
C GLN A 555 -6.14 23.46 -39.08
N ALA A 556 -5.92 23.91 -40.32
CA ALA A 556 -4.63 23.79 -41.00
C ALA A 556 -3.51 24.51 -40.24
N GLU A 557 -3.77 25.74 -39.77
CA GLU A 557 -2.81 26.49 -38.95
C GLU A 557 -2.59 25.88 -37.57
N ARG A 558 -3.62 25.24 -36.98
CA ARG A 558 -3.44 24.44 -35.76
C ARG A 558 -2.53 23.24 -36.00
N MET A 559 -2.73 22.52 -37.11
CA MET A 559 -1.96 21.32 -37.43
C MET A 559 -0.49 21.65 -37.73
N LYS A 560 -0.21 22.74 -38.45
CA LYS A 560 1.16 23.27 -38.63
C LYS A 560 1.87 23.56 -37.31
N ARG A 561 1.19 24.20 -36.35
CA ARG A 561 1.76 24.48 -35.02
C ARG A 561 2.10 23.22 -34.24
N VAL A 562 1.24 22.19 -34.31
CA VAL A 562 1.49 20.89 -33.66
C VAL A 562 2.69 20.19 -34.29
N LEU A 563 2.74 20.11 -35.63
CA LEU A 563 3.85 19.46 -36.35
C LEU A 563 5.20 20.16 -36.09
N LYS A 564 5.22 21.51 -36.08
CA LYS A 564 6.44 22.26 -35.74
C LYS A 564 6.88 21.98 -34.31
N PHE A 565 5.96 22.04 -33.34
CA PHE A 565 6.29 21.73 -31.95
C PHE A 565 6.84 20.30 -31.78
N GLN A 566 6.27 19.32 -32.48
CA GLN A 566 6.76 17.94 -32.47
C GLN A 566 8.17 17.79 -33.05
N ALA A 567 8.49 18.51 -34.13
CA ALA A 567 9.84 18.55 -34.69
C ALA A 567 10.85 19.19 -33.73
N ASP A 568 10.51 20.37 -33.17
CA ASP A 568 11.35 21.09 -32.20
C ASP A 568 11.62 20.24 -30.94
N GLN A 569 10.64 19.45 -30.49
CA GLN A 569 10.81 18.49 -29.38
C GLN A 569 11.72 17.31 -29.75
N LEU A 570 11.58 16.74 -30.96
CA LEU A 570 12.41 15.61 -31.41
C LEU A 570 13.88 16.00 -31.51
N ASP A 571 14.19 17.17 -32.08
CA ASP A 571 15.57 17.67 -32.17
C ASP A 571 16.18 17.92 -30.78
N SER A 572 15.39 18.49 -29.85
CA SER A 572 15.79 18.65 -28.45
C SER A 572 16.12 17.31 -27.79
N MET A 573 15.22 16.32 -27.91
CA MET A 573 15.43 14.96 -27.37
C MET A 573 16.66 14.27 -27.98
N MET A 574 16.90 14.39 -29.29
CA MET A 574 18.12 13.88 -29.92
C MET A 574 19.39 14.58 -29.41
N GLY A 575 19.32 15.88 -29.11
CA GLY A 575 20.40 16.64 -28.47
C GLY A 575 20.74 16.10 -27.08
N PHE A 576 19.73 15.87 -26.24
CA PHE A 576 19.91 15.26 -24.91
C PHE A 576 20.49 13.84 -25.00
N ALA A 577 19.94 12.97 -25.85
CA ALA A 577 20.41 11.59 -26.02
C ALA A 577 21.89 11.52 -26.48
N LYS A 578 22.33 12.43 -27.36
CA LYS A 578 23.75 12.54 -27.76
C LYS A 578 24.64 12.94 -26.58
N LYS A 579 24.21 13.90 -25.76
CA LYS A 579 24.95 14.36 -24.57
C LYS A 579 25.04 13.27 -23.50
N GLU A 580 23.94 12.56 -23.25
CA GLU A 580 23.86 11.43 -22.32
C GLU A 580 24.78 10.28 -22.75
N LYS A 581 24.79 9.91 -24.03
CA LYS A 581 25.69 8.89 -24.59
C LYS A 581 27.17 9.22 -24.36
N GLU A 582 27.59 10.48 -24.53
CA GLU A 582 28.97 10.88 -24.28
C GLU A 582 29.30 10.97 -22.78
N MET A 583 28.34 11.27 -21.91
CA MET A 583 28.54 11.16 -20.45
C MET A 583 28.70 9.71 -20.00
N LEU A 584 27.84 8.79 -20.47
CA LEU A 584 27.95 7.35 -20.20
C LEU A 584 29.30 6.78 -20.68
N LYS A 585 29.78 7.22 -21.85
CA LYS A 585 31.09 6.83 -22.39
C LYS A 585 32.26 7.34 -21.54
N LYS A 586 32.15 8.52 -20.90
CA LYS A 586 33.12 9.02 -19.92
C LYS A 586 33.05 8.25 -18.60
N ALA A 587 31.84 8.00 -18.08
CA ALA A 587 31.61 7.24 -16.86
C ALA A 587 32.13 5.80 -16.98
N GLY A 588 31.87 5.12 -18.09
CA GLY A 588 32.39 3.76 -18.35
C GLY A 588 33.92 3.69 -18.35
N LYS A 589 34.60 4.70 -18.93
CA LYS A 589 36.07 4.80 -18.86
C LYS A 589 36.58 5.01 -17.43
N ALA A 590 35.94 5.90 -16.67
CA ALA A 590 36.29 6.14 -15.26
C ALA A 590 36.07 4.88 -14.40
N PHE A 591 34.96 4.18 -14.60
CA PHE A 591 34.65 2.92 -13.91
C PHE A 591 35.67 1.81 -14.25
N GLN A 592 36.07 1.69 -15.52
CA GLN A 592 37.09 0.72 -15.93
C GLN A 592 38.47 1.04 -15.32
N ALA A 593 38.83 2.31 -15.20
CA ALA A 593 40.05 2.73 -14.51
C ALA A 593 39.99 2.41 -12.99
N ALA A 594 38.88 2.76 -12.33
CA ALA A 594 38.67 2.48 -10.91
C ALA A 594 38.68 0.97 -10.60
N ARG A 595 38.02 0.15 -11.43
CA ARG A 595 38.06 -1.32 -11.34
C ARG A 595 39.48 -1.86 -11.47
N THR A 596 40.29 -1.29 -12.35
CA THR A 596 41.70 -1.69 -12.53
C THR A 596 42.52 -1.39 -11.27
N GLN A 597 42.39 -0.18 -10.71
CA GLN A 597 43.04 0.19 -9.44
C GLN A 597 42.62 -0.74 -8.30
N LEU A 598 41.32 -1.02 -8.17
CA LEU A 598 40.79 -1.88 -7.11
C LEU A 598 41.30 -3.33 -7.23
N THR A 599 41.49 -3.85 -8.45
CA THR A 599 42.14 -5.16 -8.65
C THR A 599 43.65 -5.15 -8.33
N THR A 600 44.35 -4.03 -8.47
CA THR A 600 45.75 -3.90 -8.05
C THR A 600 45.85 -3.88 -6.52
N MET A 601 45.05 -3.02 -5.85
CA MET A 601 45.03 -2.94 -4.39
C MET A 601 44.61 -4.26 -3.73
N ALA A 602 43.71 -5.04 -4.35
CA ALA A 602 43.33 -6.36 -3.87
C ALA A 602 44.51 -7.36 -3.91
N LYS A 603 45.36 -7.31 -4.94
CA LYS A 603 46.58 -8.13 -5.02
C LYS A 603 47.59 -7.71 -3.95
N GLU A 604 47.86 -6.41 -3.84
CA GLU A 604 48.76 -5.84 -2.81
C GLU A 604 48.31 -6.23 -1.40
N LYS A 605 47.00 -6.15 -1.10
CA LYS A 605 46.43 -6.60 0.18
C LYS A 605 46.72 -8.08 0.44
N THR A 606 46.52 -8.94 -0.56
CA THR A 606 46.72 -10.39 -0.43
C THR A 606 48.20 -10.73 -0.19
N GLU A 607 49.12 -10.00 -0.84
CA GLU A 607 50.56 -10.13 -0.62
C GLU A 607 50.97 -9.68 0.79
N LEU A 608 50.44 -8.56 1.27
CA LEU A 608 50.66 -8.07 2.64
C LEU A 608 50.10 -9.03 3.70
N GLU A 609 48.90 -9.60 3.49
CA GLU A 609 48.33 -10.63 4.38
C GLU A 609 49.22 -11.88 4.43
N GLY A 610 49.84 -12.26 3.30
CA GLY A 610 50.86 -13.31 3.24
C GLY A 610 52.12 -12.99 4.05
N GLN A 611 52.66 -11.78 3.92
CA GLN A 611 53.83 -11.31 4.68
C GLN A 611 53.53 -11.27 6.19
N VAL A 612 52.40 -10.71 6.61
CA VAL A 612 51.96 -10.68 8.02
C VAL A 612 51.88 -12.11 8.58
N THR A 613 51.30 -13.04 7.83
CA THR A 613 51.20 -14.45 8.23
C THR A 613 52.58 -15.12 8.39
N TYR A 614 53.51 -14.83 7.48
CA TYR A 614 54.90 -15.32 7.56
C TYR A 614 55.64 -14.76 8.79
N HIS A 615 55.57 -13.45 9.02
CA HIS A 615 56.20 -12.80 10.17
C HIS A 615 55.61 -13.27 11.50
N LYS A 616 54.30 -13.50 11.58
CA LYS A 616 53.65 -14.06 12.77
C LYS A 616 54.18 -15.45 13.12
N LYS A 617 54.33 -16.35 12.15
CA LYS A 617 54.93 -17.69 12.37
C LYS A 617 56.37 -17.61 12.88
N ARG A 618 57.18 -16.70 12.33
CA ARG A 618 58.55 -16.48 12.85
C ARG A 618 58.54 -15.95 14.29
N LEU A 619 57.59 -15.09 14.65
CA LEU A 619 57.45 -14.59 16.02
C LEU A 619 57.14 -15.73 17.00
N GLU A 620 56.16 -16.59 16.66
CA GLU A 620 55.78 -17.77 17.44
C GLU A 620 56.94 -18.79 17.60
N GLU A 621 57.83 -18.89 16.60
CA GLU A 621 59.03 -19.71 16.66
C GLU A 621 60.14 -19.08 17.53
N PHE A 622 60.34 -17.76 17.46
CA PHE A 622 61.26 -17.05 18.35
C PHE A 622 60.79 -17.11 19.82
N GLU A 623 59.50 -16.94 20.10
CA GLU A 623 58.95 -17.10 21.45
C GLU A 623 59.16 -18.51 22.01
N ARG A 624 59.11 -19.54 21.15
CA ARG A 624 59.37 -20.93 21.54
C ARG A 624 60.83 -21.11 21.96
N HIS A 625 61.78 -20.66 21.13
CA HIS A 625 63.21 -20.68 21.48
C HIS A 625 63.52 -19.88 22.75
N ILE A 626 62.86 -18.75 22.98
CA ILE A 626 63.02 -17.97 24.22
C ILE A 626 62.54 -18.79 25.43
N LYS A 627 61.38 -19.47 25.34
CA LYS A 627 60.87 -20.34 26.41
C LYS A 627 61.80 -21.53 26.67
N GLU A 628 62.37 -22.15 25.64
CA GLU A 628 63.34 -23.24 25.75
C GLU A 628 64.66 -22.79 26.41
N LEU A 629 65.18 -21.62 26.03
CA LEU A 629 66.35 -21.00 26.66
C LEU A 629 66.08 -20.64 28.14
N GLN A 630 64.91 -20.07 28.45
CA GLN A 630 64.50 -19.76 29.82
C GLN A 630 64.37 -21.02 30.69
N ALA A 631 63.82 -22.11 30.14
CA ALA A 631 63.74 -23.41 30.80
C ALA A 631 65.14 -24.00 31.04
N THR A 632 66.05 -23.89 30.07
CA THR A 632 67.44 -24.34 30.19
C THR A 632 68.20 -23.56 31.26
N ILE A 633 68.02 -22.23 31.34
CA ILE A 633 68.58 -21.38 32.40
C ILE A 633 68.00 -21.74 33.78
N HIS A 634 66.70 -22.08 33.87
CA HIS A 634 66.09 -22.55 35.10
C HIS A 634 66.58 -23.93 35.54
N ALA A 635 66.87 -24.84 34.60
CA ALA A 635 67.49 -26.13 34.90
C ALA A 635 68.95 -25.96 35.39
N GLY A 636 69.73 -25.09 34.75
CA GLY A 636 71.12 -24.80 35.14
C GLY A 636 71.28 -24.19 36.53
N ARG A 637 70.23 -23.57 37.10
CA ARG A 637 70.22 -23.03 38.47
C ARG A 637 70.01 -24.09 39.58
N ARG A 638 69.92 -25.38 39.26
CA ARG A 638 69.65 -26.46 40.24
C ARG A 638 70.86 -27.33 40.64
N ASN A 639 72.10 -26.91 40.34
CA ASN A 639 73.29 -27.55 40.90
C ASN A 639 73.99 -26.62 41.92
N PRO A 640 74.11 -27.00 43.20
CA PRO A 640 74.81 -26.19 44.20
C PRO A 640 76.33 -26.28 44.01
N VAL A 641 76.99 -25.11 44.05
CA VAL A 641 78.46 -25.00 44.02
C VAL A 641 79.04 -25.32 45.41
N PRO A 642 79.96 -26.28 45.56
CA PRO A 642 80.69 -26.49 46.81
C PRO A 642 81.73 -25.37 47.04
N PRO A 643 82.03 -24.99 48.30
CA PRO A 643 82.87 -23.83 48.58
C PRO A 643 84.37 -24.12 48.45
N GLY A 644 85.06 -23.29 47.65
CA GLY A 644 86.50 -23.06 47.79
C GLY A 644 87.34 -23.23 46.53
N MET A 645 87.66 -22.14 45.84
CA MET A 645 89.05 -21.80 45.47
C MET A 645 89.16 -20.34 44.97
N ALA A 646 90.40 -19.87 44.83
CA ALA A 646 90.77 -18.45 44.79
C ALA A 646 90.44 -17.70 43.49
N ARG A 647 90.51 -16.35 43.58
CA ARG A 647 90.35 -15.41 42.47
C ARG A 647 91.47 -15.56 41.43
N GLY A 648 91.12 -15.38 40.15
CA GLY A 648 92.04 -15.05 39.06
C GLY A 648 91.28 -14.27 37.98
N PRO A 649 91.83 -13.20 37.39
CA PRO A 649 91.16 -12.44 36.34
C PRO A 649 91.36 -13.12 34.97
N PRO A 650 90.31 -13.26 34.13
CA PRO A 650 90.50 -13.69 32.76
C PRO A 650 91.05 -12.55 31.90
N SER A 651 92.11 -12.85 31.17
CA SER A 651 92.80 -11.97 30.22
C SER A 651 91.97 -11.68 28.97
N PHE A 652 92.21 -10.51 28.38
CA PHE A 652 91.78 -10.18 27.03
C PHE A 652 92.35 -11.17 26.01
N LEU A 653 91.54 -11.54 25.01
CA LEU A 653 92.03 -11.92 23.69
C LEU A 653 91.04 -11.44 22.62
N ASN A 654 91.49 -10.49 21.80
CA ASN A 654 90.75 -9.96 20.66
C ASN A 654 90.60 -11.03 19.57
N VAL A 655 89.41 -11.11 18.97
CA VAL A 655 89.28 -11.45 17.55
C VAL A 655 88.72 -10.21 16.82
N THR A 656 89.26 -9.96 15.64
CA THR A 656 89.26 -8.68 14.95
C THR A 656 87.92 -8.27 14.34
N SER A 657 87.72 -6.95 14.28
CA SER A 657 86.61 -6.25 13.65
C SER A 657 86.49 -6.49 12.14
N GLN A 658 85.26 -6.61 11.66
CA GLN A 658 84.82 -6.03 10.39
C GLN A 658 83.29 -5.81 10.41
N SER A 659 82.85 -4.66 9.87
CA SER A 659 81.47 -4.12 9.81
C SER A 659 80.81 -3.65 11.13
N ASP A 660 80.41 -2.37 11.13
CA ASP A 660 79.79 -1.64 12.24
C ASP A 660 78.31 -1.99 12.50
N PRO A 661 77.86 -2.05 13.77
CA PRO A 661 76.45 -2.10 14.14
C PRO A 661 75.94 -0.75 14.70
N THR A 662 76.17 0.37 14.01
CA THR A 662 75.79 1.73 14.48
C THR A 662 75.03 2.58 13.45
N SER A 663 74.46 1.98 12.40
CA SER A 663 73.71 2.71 11.34
C SER A 663 72.25 2.29 11.12
N PHE A 664 71.72 1.32 11.87
CA PHE A 664 70.33 0.81 11.71
C PHE A 664 69.34 1.20 12.81
N PHE A 665 69.75 2.02 13.79
CA PHE A 665 68.88 2.58 14.83
C PHE A 665 68.90 4.11 14.78
N ALA A 666 68.13 4.72 13.87
CA ALA A 666 68.00 6.18 13.80
C ALA A 666 66.67 6.73 13.24
N ASN A 667 65.92 6.01 12.37
CA ASN A 667 64.82 6.64 11.62
C ASN A 667 63.38 6.19 11.95
N ASP A 668 63.15 5.06 12.65
CA ASP A 668 61.78 4.50 12.82
C ASP A 668 61.14 4.74 14.20
N VAL A 669 61.64 5.71 14.98
CA VAL A 669 61.10 6.04 16.33
C VAL A 669 60.16 7.26 16.32
N SER A 670 59.86 7.83 15.14
CA SER A 670 59.03 9.04 14.98
C SER A 670 57.58 8.82 14.51
N MET A 671 57.15 7.59 14.19
CA MET A 671 55.76 7.30 13.76
C MET A 671 54.88 6.58 14.80
N LEU A 672 55.40 6.27 15.99
CA LEU A 672 54.64 5.58 17.04
C LEU A 672 54.13 6.49 18.18
N SER A 673 54.38 7.80 18.13
CA SER A 673 53.87 8.77 19.12
C SER A 673 52.44 9.25 18.85
N ASP A 674 51.99 9.24 17.59
CA ASP A 674 50.83 10.04 17.17
C ASP A 674 49.51 9.25 17.09
N LEU A 675 49.55 7.96 17.41
CA LEU A 675 48.40 7.04 17.34
C LEU A 675 47.76 6.71 18.69
N ASN A 676 48.21 7.34 19.78
CA ASN A 676 47.77 7.03 21.15
C ASN A 676 46.95 8.15 21.83
N MET A 677 46.17 8.91 21.05
CA MET A 677 45.13 9.79 21.57
C MET A 677 43.78 9.50 20.92
N SER A 678 42.74 9.37 21.76
CA SER A 678 41.31 9.24 21.42
C SER A 678 40.71 7.82 21.35
N LEU A 679 41.11 6.90 22.22
CA LEU A 679 40.24 5.75 22.56
C LEU A 679 40.38 5.25 24.01
N ASP A 680 40.19 6.15 24.99
CA ASP A 680 39.71 5.72 26.30
C ASP A 680 39.07 6.86 27.10
N SER A 681 37.74 6.83 27.25
CA SER A 681 37.08 7.46 28.39
C SER A 681 35.72 6.81 28.67
N GLN A 682 35.50 6.46 29.94
CA GLN A 682 34.25 6.02 30.57
C GLN A 682 33.75 4.59 30.30
N LEU A 683 34.39 3.62 30.96
CA LEU A 683 33.67 2.48 31.53
C LEU A 683 34.38 1.92 32.77
N HIS A 684 33.85 2.21 33.97
CA HIS A 684 34.23 1.57 35.24
C HIS A 684 33.11 1.72 36.29
N CYS A 685 32.40 0.63 36.63
CA CYS A 685 32.41 0.01 37.97
C CYS A 685 31.30 -1.07 38.19
N ARG A 686 31.76 -2.31 38.53
CA ARG A 686 31.27 -3.27 39.56
C ARG A 686 29.73 -3.54 39.69
N THR A 687 29.19 -4.76 39.72
CA THR A 687 29.61 -6.10 40.26
C THR A 687 28.90 -7.26 39.49
N GLY A 688 29.13 -8.57 39.70
CA GLY A 688 30.21 -9.27 40.42
C GLY A 688 29.81 -10.29 41.52
N PHE A 689 29.33 -11.50 41.19
CA PHE A 689 29.28 -12.68 42.10
C PHE A 689 29.46 -14.04 41.35
N VAL A 690 29.60 -15.14 42.11
CA VAL A 690 30.35 -16.39 41.82
C VAL A 690 29.50 -17.55 41.22
N PRO A 691 30.08 -18.50 40.43
CA PRO A 691 29.35 -19.59 39.73
C PRO A 691 29.30 -20.95 40.49
N GLY A 692 28.50 -21.89 39.97
CA GLY A 692 28.38 -23.28 40.49
C GLY A 692 28.03 -24.34 39.42
N SER A 693 28.86 -25.39 39.38
CA SER A 693 28.88 -26.66 38.63
C SER A 693 27.56 -27.46 38.49
N GLU A 694 27.16 -27.92 37.29
CA GLU A 694 27.33 -29.29 36.68
C GLU A 694 26.12 -30.27 36.92
N PRO A 695 25.99 -31.47 36.27
CA PRO A 695 25.67 -31.64 34.84
C PRO A 695 24.62 -32.77 34.51
N CYS A 696 24.26 -32.94 33.22
CA CYS A 696 23.99 -34.21 32.46
C CYS A 696 23.35 -35.46 33.17
N THR A 697 22.28 -36.18 32.73
CA THR A 697 21.89 -36.72 31.39
C THR A 697 20.56 -37.58 31.53
N PRO A 698 20.21 -38.68 30.77
CA PRO A 698 19.14 -38.66 29.75
C PRO A 698 18.09 -39.81 29.89
N ILE A 699 17.56 -40.35 28.77
CA ILE A 699 16.68 -41.55 28.58
C ILE A 699 15.16 -41.24 28.60
N CYS A 700 14.26 -41.88 27.83
CA CYS A 700 14.24 -42.44 26.45
C CYS A 700 12.78 -42.87 26.14
N SER A 701 12.42 -42.97 24.86
CA SER A 701 11.33 -43.81 24.29
C SER A 701 9.92 -43.83 24.94
N GLN A 702 8.89 -43.58 24.11
CA GLN A 702 8.07 -44.69 23.61
C GLN A 702 7.43 -44.33 22.26
N ILE A 703 7.56 -45.23 21.30
CA ILE A 703 6.86 -45.21 20.00
C ILE A 703 5.76 -46.25 20.10
N SER A 704 4.53 -45.90 19.72
CA SER A 704 3.48 -46.86 19.38
C SER A 704 3.04 -46.65 17.93
N THR A 705 3.44 -47.57 17.07
CA THR A 705 2.95 -47.70 15.69
C THR A 705 1.53 -48.26 15.69
N GLY A 706 0.61 -47.65 14.96
CA GLY A 706 -0.79 -48.09 14.88
C GLY A 706 -1.51 -47.61 13.63
N GLU A 707 -1.25 -48.31 12.51
CA GLU A 707 -2.12 -48.49 11.34
C GLU A 707 -2.66 -47.27 10.57
N MET A 708 -2.10 -47.08 9.37
CA MET A 708 -2.80 -46.42 8.26
C MET A 708 -3.93 -47.33 7.76
N THR A 709 -5.19 -46.90 7.86
CA THR A 709 -6.23 -47.33 6.89
C THR A 709 -7.14 -46.17 6.48
N THR A 710 -7.41 -46.11 5.18
CA THR A 710 -8.39 -45.22 4.57
C THR A 710 -9.65 -46.04 4.30
N PRO A 711 -10.76 -45.80 5.02
CA PRO A 711 -11.91 -45.21 4.34
C PRO A 711 -12.75 -44.29 5.24
N ARG A 712 -12.36 -43.01 5.34
CA ARG A 712 -13.26 -41.93 5.79
C ARG A 712 -13.37 -40.76 4.79
N ILE A 713 -12.98 -41.03 3.54
CA ILE A 713 -12.89 -40.08 2.41
C ILE A 713 -14.25 -39.55 1.90
N LEU A 714 -15.39 -40.06 2.40
CA LEU A 714 -16.74 -39.69 1.92
C LEU A 714 -17.66 -39.24 3.08
N GLY A 715 -17.18 -38.35 3.95
CA GLY A 715 -17.82 -37.91 5.19
C GLY A 715 -19.11 -37.08 5.06
N LEU A 716 -20.16 -37.64 4.45
CA LEU A 716 -21.51 -37.06 4.44
C LEU A 716 -22.07 -36.93 5.89
N PRO A 717 -22.73 -35.80 6.25
CA PRO A 717 -23.04 -35.49 7.64
C PRO A 717 -24.33 -36.13 8.16
N LYS A 718 -24.37 -36.40 9.47
CA LYS A 718 -25.62 -36.49 10.26
C LYS A 718 -25.76 -35.26 11.16
N LYS A 719 -26.86 -34.52 11.03
CA LYS A 719 -27.27 -33.50 11.99
C LYS A 719 -27.59 -34.14 13.36
N PRO A 720 -27.37 -33.38 14.45
CA PRO A 720 -28.41 -33.25 15.47
C PRO A 720 -28.81 -31.77 15.67
N ALA A 721 -29.90 -31.56 16.39
CA ALA A 721 -30.63 -30.29 16.41
C ALA A 721 -30.26 -29.35 17.58
N GLY A 722 -30.35 -28.06 17.30
CA GLY A 722 -31.04 -27.07 18.15
C GLY A 722 -30.52 -26.83 19.56
N VAL A 723 -29.63 -25.84 19.70
CA VAL A 723 -29.50 -25.04 20.94
C VAL A 723 -29.62 -23.57 20.56
N ARG A 724 -30.58 -22.86 21.15
CA ARG A 724 -30.63 -21.38 21.12
C ARG A 724 -29.58 -20.86 22.11
N SER A 725 -28.68 -20.01 21.65
CA SER A 725 -27.80 -19.22 22.51
C SER A 725 -28.17 -17.74 22.42
N ASP A 726 -28.63 -17.17 23.54
CA ASP A 726 -28.77 -15.73 23.67
C ASP A 726 -27.37 -15.09 23.66
N ASN A 727 -27.01 -14.45 22.54
CA ASN A 727 -25.64 -14.00 22.28
C ASN A 727 -25.45 -12.50 22.66
N PRO A 728 -24.57 -12.15 23.62
CA PRO A 728 -24.35 -10.77 24.05
C PRO A 728 -23.58 -9.87 23.06
N TYR A 729 -23.17 -10.39 21.89
CA TYR A 729 -22.43 -9.68 20.83
C TYR A 729 -22.93 -8.23 20.56
N MET A 730 -24.26 -8.05 20.49
CA MET A 730 -24.88 -6.78 20.11
C MET A 730 -24.95 -5.72 21.22
N ALA A 731 -24.95 -6.12 22.50
CA ALA A 731 -25.33 -5.23 23.60
C ALA A 731 -24.25 -4.17 23.91
N ASN A 732 -22.98 -4.57 23.92
CA ASN A 732 -21.87 -3.69 24.29
C ASN A 732 -21.07 -3.15 23.09
N TRP A 733 -21.16 -3.78 21.92
CA TRP A 733 -20.58 -3.22 20.68
C TRP A 733 -21.34 -1.96 20.24
N ASN A 734 -22.67 -1.97 20.27
CA ASN A 734 -23.48 -0.79 19.96
C ASN A 734 -23.26 0.39 20.92
N ARG A 735 -22.80 0.13 22.16
CA ARG A 735 -22.49 1.18 23.13
C ARG A 735 -21.17 1.86 22.80
N THR A 736 -20.14 1.07 22.46
CA THR A 736 -18.81 1.60 22.11
C THR A 736 -18.74 2.17 20.69
N SER A 737 -19.50 1.65 19.71
CA SER A 737 -19.55 2.23 18.36
C SER A 737 -20.21 3.61 18.34
N VAL A 738 -21.30 3.81 19.08
CA VAL A 738 -21.98 5.12 19.22
C VAL A 738 -21.11 6.13 19.99
N GLU A 739 -20.32 5.69 20.98
CA GLU A 739 -19.36 6.57 21.66
C GLU A 739 -18.11 6.87 20.80
N ARG A 740 -17.64 5.93 19.97
CA ARG A 740 -16.58 6.16 18.99
C ARG A 740 -17.00 7.16 17.91
N GLN A 741 -18.23 7.05 17.38
CA GLN A 741 -18.80 8.05 16.46
C GLN A 741 -18.78 9.47 17.05
N LYS A 742 -19.17 9.62 18.33
CA LYS A 742 -19.12 10.92 19.02
C LYS A 742 -17.71 11.45 19.28
N LYS A 743 -16.71 10.58 19.47
CA LYS A 743 -15.31 10.99 19.62
C LYS A 743 -14.64 11.38 18.29
N ALA A 744 -15.03 10.76 17.18
CA ALA A 744 -14.56 11.15 15.85
C ALA A 744 -15.11 12.53 15.42
N SER A 745 -16.29 12.93 15.92
CA SER A 745 -17.01 14.13 15.46
C SER A 745 -17.02 15.31 16.45
N GLY A 746 -16.09 15.41 17.40
CA GLY A 746 -16.21 16.42 18.47
C GLY A 746 -14.94 16.78 19.23
N GLY A 747 -14.23 17.82 18.77
CA GLY A 747 -13.12 18.45 19.50
C GLY A 747 -13.45 19.86 20.02
N GLY A 748 -13.59 20.00 21.35
CA GLY A 748 -13.24 21.25 22.05
C GLY A 748 -14.19 22.45 21.96
N GLY A 749 -15.33 22.40 22.67
CA GLY A 749 -16.14 23.57 23.01
C GLY A 749 -16.23 23.80 24.52
N VAL A 750 -15.17 24.33 25.14
CA VAL A 750 -15.21 24.68 26.58
C VAL A 750 -16.11 25.90 26.78
N ASN A 751 -17.26 25.72 27.42
CA ASN A 751 -17.98 26.83 28.03
C ASN A 751 -18.43 26.47 29.45
N ARG A 752 -18.03 27.36 30.38
CA ARG A 752 -18.06 27.17 31.83
C ARG A 752 -19.28 27.90 32.40
N ALA A 753 -20.35 27.17 32.71
CA ALA A 753 -21.49 27.69 33.47
C ALA A 753 -21.58 26.99 34.83
N LYS A 754 -21.82 27.77 35.89
CA LYS A 754 -21.82 27.32 37.30
C LYS A 754 -23.24 26.97 37.77
N SER A 755 -23.30 26.09 38.77
CA SER A 755 -24.34 25.97 39.83
C SER A 755 -25.77 25.63 39.36
N THR A 756 -26.59 24.89 40.12
CA THR A 756 -26.70 24.74 41.58
C THR A 756 -27.12 23.32 42.00
N ASP A 757 -26.79 22.94 43.24
CA ASP A 757 -27.31 21.73 43.91
C ASP A 757 -28.81 21.83 44.24
N ILE A 758 -29.54 20.72 44.12
CA ILE A 758 -30.70 20.38 44.96
C ILE A 758 -30.64 18.88 45.30
N THR A 759 -30.83 18.57 46.58
CA THR A 759 -30.81 17.22 47.17
C THR A 759 -32.23 16.68 47.42
N THR A 760 -32.34 15.39 47.81
CA THR A 760 -33.55 14.70 48.34
C THR A 760 -34.70 14.46 47.31
N THR A 761 -35.54 13.41 47.37
CA THR A 761 -35.70 12.30 48.34
C THR A 761 -36.31 11.06 47.65
N SER A 762 -36.41 9.96 48.40
CA SER A 762 -37.15 8.72 48.07
C SER A 762 -38.63 8.92 47.72
N GLU A 763 -39.19 8.07 46.84
CA GLU A 763 -40.22 7.06 47.21
C GLU A 763 -40.70 6.21 46.00
N SER A 764 -41.15 4.98 46.28
CA SER A 764 -41.85 4.12 45.31
C SER A 764 -43.36 4.19 45.53
N PRO A 765 -44.19 3.79 44.55
CA PRO A 765 -44.96 2.56 44.83
C PRO A 765 -45.21 1.63 43.63
N LEU A 766 -45.43 0.35 43.94
CA LEU A 766 -45.96 -0.67 43.01
C LEU A 766 -47.45 -0.44 42.70
N ALA A 767 -47.89 -0.73 41.47
CA ALA A 767 -49.25 -1.26 41.21
C ALA A 767 -49.42 -2.00 39.86
N LYS A 768 -49.61 -3.33 39.97
CA LYS A 768 -50.58 -4.20 39.26
C LYS A 768 -50.66 -4.25 37.71
N ILE A 769 -50.33 -5.45 37.22
CA ILE A 769 -50.70 -6.05 35.92
C ILE A 769 -52.19 -6.49 35.93
N PRO A 770 -52.86 -6.50 34.76
CA PRO A 770 -53.75 -7.62 34.40
C PRO A 770 -53.41 -8.21 33.01
N GLY A 771 -53.29 -9.53 32.91
CA GLY A 771 -52.87 -10.22 31.68
C GLY A 771 -54.02 -10.72 30.78
N ARG A 772 -53.66 -11.20 29.57
CA ARG A 772 -54.51 -12.05 28.72
C ARG A 772 -53.70 -13.16 28.05
N LYS A 773 -54.36 -14.31 27.83
CA LYS A 773 -53.81 -15.56 27.27
C LYS A 773 -53.75 -15.54 25.73
N PRO A 774 -52.94 -16.42 25.10
CA PRO A 774 -52.82 -16.53 23.63
C PRO A 774 -53.86 -17.48 23.01
N PRO A 775 -54.08 -17.42 21.68
CA PRO A 775 -54.74 -18.46 20.93
C PRO A 775 -53.74 -19.40 20.21
N THR A 776 -53.95 -20.70 20.42
CA THR A 776 -53.72 -21.76 19.42
C THR A 776 -54.47 -21.42 18.11
N GLY A 777 -54.09 -21.83 16.90
CA GLY A 777 -53.07 -22.79 16.47
C GLY A 777 -53.67 -23.78 15.45
N LYS A 778 -52.99 -24.03 14.33
CA LYS A 778 -53.05 -25.24 13.49
C LYS A 778 -51.95 -25.19 12.43
#